data_AF-A0A086N3Z4-F1
#
_entry.id   AF-A0A086N3Z4-F1
#
_cell.length_a   1.000
_cell.length_b   1.000
_cell.length_c   1.000
_cell.angle_alpha   90.00
_cell.angle_beta   90.00
_cell.angle_gamma   90.00
#
_symmetry.space_group_name_H-M   'P 1'
#
loop_
_entity.id
_entity.type
_entity.pdbx_description
1 polymer ?
#
loop_
_entity_poly.entity_id
_entity_poly.type
_entity_poly.pdbx_seq_one_letter_code
_entity_poly.pdbx_strand_id
1 'polypeptide(L)'
;MQSQDVAPRPAPSSASPADPVVDVEQAEAALVEHYPRLVRLAYLMLPPGLGRKGRVLSAHSLTQRALPRNRTTTPAIPAQSTGRDVDPGYALVRLRVVRAALKAGRPRRAWPKRAQLPPLLPQVRGLKLFPRSGGAAGLALDQRLSALSAPGRAAYVLRGLETLPDEDVRQLLETAGVFDAEAALREADGVPAQYALLASPEFDPCSLQARPTDLMRRRQHTRAALAAGAALVVCGALLGVPGGGWGPDGAAAPPYAQNPAAEAALDPAGLTRVAPAAWKTSARTDFSVWPARGDLTGDEELLRRALAVWARPGGSVGVSATPGTPTGGPSGPPQLLYAGTVDNARVVILHDGLRLARYAEPQDGTAGAALDFARTDGAGRSEAGAVVLGRADGNVRYLTAPWVTKAAVRDLADPGSAARALTLTDGVTSPPLASPVQQQSGACASWNVLELTDGSDTRLATDLGELVPARLTTGRPGSAKDVSGAEARADWAPYACSLGAVRGQGVRSVNAWRFATQPLPDSSGSAAWVCTRAETWRGGGARVLAQFRTPGGAQGAVAAKAQDVPACGERDPHVLAGVLWKSQGGHWYLIAAGDRDTRSVEATGGISGSADGNLLTAKGEQGAQAELKGTLGNGRSISGLR
;
A
#
# COMPACT_ATOMS: atom_id res chain seq x y z
N MET A 1 -4.91 -24.03 59.76
CA MET A 1 -6.13 -24.80 60.14
C MET A 1 -7.06 -23.86 60.87
N GLN A 2 -8.36 -23.77 60.67
CA GLN A 2 -9.29 -24.17 59.62
C GLN A 2 -10.56 -23.33 59.86
N SER A 3 -11.25 -22.93 58.79
CA SER A 3 -12.50 -22.14 58.82
C SER A 3 -13.68 -22.90 59.43
N GLN A 4 -14.58 -22.16 60.07
CA GLN A 4 -15.94 -22.57 60.41
C GLN A 4 -16.96 -22.13 59.34
N ASP A 5 -17.83 -23.08 59.01
CA ASP A 5 -19.28 -23.03 58.72
C ASP A 5 -19.92 -21.86 57.96
N VAL A 6 -20.60 -22.22 56.86
CA VAL A 6 -21.64 -21.44 56.21
C VAL A 6 -22.91 -22.29 56.10
N ALA A 7 -23.99 -21.82 56.73
CA ALA A 7 -25.34 -22.38 56.60
C ALA A 7 -25.98 -22.06 55.22
N PRO A 8 -26.86 -22.90 54.67
CA PRO A 8 -27.47 -22.69 53.36
C PRO A 8 -28.67 -21.73 53.42
N ARG A 9 -28.78 -20.83 52.44
CA ARG A 9 -29.96 -19.98 52.18
C ARG A 9 -30.85 -20.57 51.07
N PRO A 10 -32.17 -20.28 51.08
CA PRO A 10 -33.21 -21.07 50.41
C PRO A 10 -33.36 -20.79 48.91
N ALA A 11 -33.81 -21.79 48.16
CA ALA A 11 -34.05 -21.74 46.71
C ALA A 11 -35.32 -20.95 46.34
N PRO A 12 -35.31 -20.13 45.28
CA PRO A 12 -36.52 -19.50 44.76
C PRO A 12 -37.36 -20.50 43.96
N SER A 13 -38.64 -20.60 44.32
CA SER A 13 -39.66 -21.37 43.63
C SER A 13 -40.12 -20.68 42.36
N SER A 14 -39.92 -21.30 41.18
CA SER A 14 -40.79 -21.32 39.98
C SER A 14 -40.00 -21.76 38.74
N ALA A 15 -39.71 -23.06 38.66
CA ALA A 15 -39.34 -23.74 37.41
C ALA A 15 -40.14 -25.04 37.37
N SER A 16 -41.01 -25.20 36.37
CA SER A 16 -41.67 -26.49 36.12
C SER A 16 -40.61 -27.49 35.61
N PRO A 17 -40.72 -28.80 35.92
CA PRO A 17 -39.70 -29.80 35.54
C PRO A 17 -39.55 -30.07 34.03
N ALA A 18 -40.31 -29.36 33.19
CA ALA A 18 -40.45 -29.61 31.75
C ALA A 18 -39.81 -28.54 30.84
N ASP A 19 -39.18 -27.50 31.39
CA ASP A 19 -38.53 -26.46 30.58
C ASP A 19 -37.17 -26.95 30.04
N PRO A 20 -36.92 -26.89 28.72
CA PRO A 20 -35.64 -27.30 28.14
C PRO A 20 -34.51 -26.41 28.64
N VAL A 21 -33.44 -27.03 29.14
CA VAL A 21 -32.21 -26.36 29.54
C VAL A 21 -31.33 -26.17 28.30
N VAL A 22 -31.06 -24.91 27.95
CA VAL A 22 -30.22 -24.57 26.80
C VAL A 22 -28.81 -24.23 27.30
N ASP A 23 -27.80 -24.95 26.78
CA ASP A 23 -26.40 -24.64 27.05
C ASP A 23 -25.92 -23.44 26.22
N VAL A 24 -24.85 -22.79 26.68
CA VAL A 24 -24.26 -21.62 26.01
C VAL A 24 -23.80 -21.96 24.60
N GLU A 25 -23.22 -23.14 24.40
CA GLU A 25 -22.76 -23.62 23.09
C GLU A 25 -23.92 -23.80 22.10
N GLN A 26 -25.06 -24.33 22.56
CA GLN A 26 -26.26 -24.46 21.72
C GLN A 26 -26.83 -23.09 21.34
N ALA A 27 -26.85 -22.13 22.28
CA ALA A 27 -27.29 -20.76 22.00
C ALA A 27 -26.32 -20.00 21.07
N GLU A 28 -25.01 -20.30 21.15
CA GLU A 28 -24.00 -19.75 20.25
C GLU A 28 -24.16 -20.29 18.84
N ALA A 29 -24.29 -21.61 18.68
CA ALA A 29 -24.53 -22.25 17.39
C ALA A 29 -25.78 -21.67 16.71
N ALA A 30 -26.89 -21.57 17.44
CA ALA A 30 -28.14 -20.98 16.96
C ALA A 30 -28.00 -19.50 16.55
N LEU A 31 -27.22 -18.73 17.32
CA LEU A 31 -26.98 -17.32 17.03
C LEU A 31 -26.15 -17.15 15.75
N VAL A 32 -25.13 -17.99 15.54
CA VAL A 32 -24.28 -17.97 14.34
C VAL A 32 -25.09 -18.40 13.12
N GLU A 33 -25.80 -19.52 13.21
CA GLU A 33 -26.61 -20.07 12.12
C GLU A 33 -27.71 -19.08 11.66
N HIS A 34 -28.39 -18.45 12.61
CA HIS A 34 -29.51 -17.56 12.33
C HIS A 34 -29.17 -16.07 12.47
N TYR A 35 -27.88 -15.71 12.44
CA TYR A 35 -27.43 -14.34 12.70
C TYR A 35 -28.14 -13.29 11.81
N PRO A 36 -28.19 -13.42 10.46
CA PRO A 36 -28.85 -12.42 9.62
C PRO A 36 -30.34 -12.26 9.94
N ARG A 37 -31.02 -13.37 10.27
CA ARG A 37 -32.44 -13.39 10.64
C ARG A 37 -32.69 -12.68 11.96
N LEU A 38 -31.85 -12.92 12.98
CA LEU A 38 -31.94 -12.28 14.29
C LEU A 38 -31.64 -10.78 14.25
N VAL A 39 -30.63 -10.36 13.47
CA VAL A 39 -30.32 -8.93 13.31
C VAL A 39 -31.47 -8.22 12.56
N ARG A 40 -32.05 -8.86 11.54
CA ARG A 40 -33.21 -8.33 10.81
C ARG A 40 -34.43 -8.17 11.71
N LEU A 41 -34.70 -9.17 12.55
CA LEU A 41 -35.74 -9.12 13.59
C LEU A 41 -35.55 -7.90 14.51
N ALA A 42 -34.33 -7.70 15.02
CA ALA A 42 -34.00 -6.55 15.86
C ALA A 42 -34.16 -5.20 15.12
N TYR A 43 -33.70 -5.12 13.86
CA TYR A 43 -33.76 -3.90 13.05
C TYR A 43 -35.20 -3.40 12.85
N LEU A 44 -36.12 -4.31 12.54
CA LEU A 44 -37.53 -4.01 12.32
C LEU A 44 -38.29 -3.58 13.60
N MET A 45 -37.87 -4.08 14.77
CA MET A 45 -38.49 -3.76 16.05
C MET A 45 -37.99 -2.42 16.65
N LEU A 46 -36.76 -2.03 16.32
CA LEU A 46 -36.11 -0.83 16.85
C LEU A 46 -36.86 0.45 16.44
N PRO A 47 -36.92 1.46 17.33
CA PRO A 47 -37.68 2.68 17.08
C PRO A 47 -37.09 3.48 15.90
N PRO A 48 -37.95 4.12 15.08
CA PRO A 48 -37.50 4.92 13.93
C PRO A 48 -36.65 6.13 14.35
N GLY A 49 -36.83 6.66 15.57
CA GLY A 49 -36.08 7.81 16.11
C GLY A 49 -34.57 7.59 16.23
N LEU A 50 -34.06 6.36 16.18
CA LEU A 50 -32.61 6.09 16.11
C LEU A 50 -32.00 6.44 14.75
N GLY A 51 -32.83 6.70 13.74
CA GLY A 51 -32.41 6.83 12.35
C GLY A 51 -31.89 5.51 11.76
N ARG A 52 -31.83 5.41 10.42
CA ARG A 52 -31.45 4.15 9.74
C ARG A 52 -30.08 3.62 10.18
N LYS A 53 -29.06 4.48 10.26
CA LYS A 53 -27.70 4.12 10.72
C LYS A 53 -27.69 3.63 12.17
N GLY A 54 -28.40 4.33 13.06
CA GLY A 54 -28.49 3.95 14.47
C GLY A 54 -29.19 2.61 14.64
N ARG A 55 -30.30 2.38 13.92
CA ARG A 55 -31.01 1.09 13.93
C ARG A 55 -30.12 -0.07 13.49
N VAL A 56 -29.30 0.08 12.45
CA VAL A 56 -28.35 -0.97 11.99
C VAL A 56 -27.36 -1.34 13.10
N LEU A 57 -26.64 -0.36 13.65
CA LEU A 57 -25.61 -0.63 14.66
C LEU A 57 -26.21 -1.18 15.96
N SER A 58 -27.38 -0.67 16.35
CA SER A 58 -28.12 -1.18 17.51
C SER A 58 -28.60 -2.61 17.27
N ALA A 59 -29.10 -2.96 16.10
CA ALA A 59 -29.57 -4.31 15.78
C ALA A 59 -28.45 -5.36 15.92
N HIS A 60 -27.26 -5.07 15.35
CA HIS A 60 -26.08 -5.93 15.51
C HIS A 60 -25.65 -6.03 16.98
N SER A 61 -25.56 -4.90 17.67
CA SER A 61 -25.13 -4.89 19.07
C SER A 61 -26.09 -5.63 19.99
N LEU A 62 -27.41 -5.57 19.75
CA LEU A 62 -28.39 -6.29 20.56
C LEU A 62 -28.33 -7.79 20.29
N THR A 63 -28.15 -8.18 19.03
CA THR A 63 -28.03 -9.59 18.64
C THR A 63 -26.77 -10.22 19.22
N GLN A 64 -25.60 -9.60 19.09
CA GLN A 64 -24.35 -10.09 19.68
C GLN A 64 -24.39 -10.19 21.21
N ARG A 65 -25.19 -9.35 21.88
CA ARG A 65 -25.37 -9.36 23.34
C ARG A 65 -26.46 -10.35 23.80
N ALA A 66 -27.14 -11.04 22.89
CA ALA A 66 -28.20 -11.99 23.24
C ALA A 66 -27.65 -13.30 23.82
N LEU A 67 -26.36 -13.60 23.60
CA LEU A 67 -25.71 -14.81 24.08
C LEU A 67 -25.81 -14.95 25.62
N PRO A 68 -26.27 -16.09 26.16
CA PRO A 68 -26.23 -16.39 27.59
C PRO A 68 -24.81 -16.43 28.13
N ARG A 69 -24.65 -15.98 29.38
CA ARG A 69 -23.39 -16.11 30.11
C ARG A 69 -23.27 -17.47 30.83
N ASN A 70 -24.42 -18.04 31.22
CA ASN A 70 -24.55 -19.31 31.92
C ASN A 70 -25.72 -20.08 31.31
N ARG A 71 -25.79 -21.40 31.55
CA ARG A 71 -26.95 -22.25 31.23
C ARG A 71 -28.25 -21.58 31.68
N THR A 72 -29.23 -21.55 30.78
CA THR A 72 -30.49 -20.85 31.02
C THR A 72 -31.65 -21.78 30.67
N THR A 73 -32.61 -21.92 31.59
CA THR A 73 -33.90 -22.56 31.29
C THR A 73 -34.73 -21.63 30.42
N THR A 74 -35.29 -22.17 29.34
CA THR A 74 -36.17 -21.40 28.45
C THR A 74 -37.60 -21.81 28.78
N PRO A 75 -38.51 -20.87 29.12
CA PRO A 75 -39.90 -21.23 29.35
C PRO A 75 -40.45 -21.85 28.06
N ALA A 76 -40.93 -23.09 28.14
CA ALA A 76 -41.48 -23.80 27.00
C ALA A 76 -42.74 -23.06 26.51
N ILE A 77 -42.67 -22.47 25.32
CA ILE A 77 -43.85 -21.93 24.61
C ILE A 77 -44.57 -23.16 24.02
N PRO A 78 -45.79 -23.53 24.48
CA PRO A 78 -46.38 -24.85 24.26
C PRO A 78 -46.57 -25.27 22.79
N ALA A 79 -46.66 -24.34 21.83
CA ALA A 79 -46.81 -24.71 20.42
C ALA A 79 -45.49 -25.02 19.68
N GLN A 80 -44.33 -25.00 20.37
CA GLN A 80 -43.10 -25.59 19.84
C GLN A 80 -43.16 -27.14 19.80
N SER A 81 -44.22 -27.75 20.34
CA SER A 81 -44.46 -29.20 20.31
C SER A 81 -45.24 -29.70 19.08
N THR A 82 -45.81 -28.80 18.26
CA THR A 82 -46.54 -29.21 17.04
C THR A 82 -45.68 -29.07 15.79
N GLY A 83 -44.75 -30.02 15.60
CA GLY A 83 -44.34 -30.49 14.26
C GLY A 83 -43.30 -29.67 13.46
N ARG A 84 -42.66 -28.64 14.02
CA ARG A 84 -41.38 -28.12 13.48
C ARG A 84 -40.36 -28.15 14.61
N ASP A 85 -39.28 -28.91 14.44
CA ASP A 85 -38.09 -28.86 15.29
C ASP A 85 -37.55 -27.42 15.32
N VAL A 86 -38.04 -26.59 16.24
CA VAL A 86 -37.49 -25.27 16.48
C VAL A 86 -36.40 -25.43 17.52
N ASP A 87 -35.16 -25.30 17.08
CA ASP A 87 -33.98 -25.37 17.95
C ASP A 87 -34.21 -24.52 19.23
N PRO A 88 -34.18 -25.14 20.43
CA PRO A 88 -34.30 -24.45 21.71
C PRO A 88 -33.29 -23.30 21.87
N GLY A 89 -32.10 -23.43 21.28
CA GLY A 89 -31.09 -22.39 21.18
C GLY A 89 -31.62 -21.14 20.48
N TYR A 90 -32.18 -21.31 19.28
CA TYR A 90 -32.78 -20.24 18.50
C TYR A 90 -33.95 -19.56 19.22
N ALA A 91 -34.85 -20.34 19.83
CA ALA A 91 -35.99 -19.81 20.58
C ALA A 91 -35.55 -18.90 21.74
N LEU A 92 -34.54 -19.33 22.51
CA LEU A 92 -33.96 -18.55 23.61
C LEU A 92 -33.33 -17.24 23.10
N VAL A 93 -32.51 -17.32 22.05
CA VAL A 93 -31.82 -16.15 21.49
C VAL A 93 -32.83 -15.16 20.90
N ARG A 94 -33.86 -15.65 20.20
CA ARG A 94 -34.96 -14.83 19.67
C ARG A 94 -35.68 -14.05 20.78
N LEU A 95 -36.11 -14.73 21.84
CA LEU A 95 -36.76 -14.07 22.99
C LEU A 95 -35.89 -12.96 23.58
N ARG A 96 -34.58 -13.20 23.72
CA ARG A 96 -33.64 -12.21 24.25
C ARG A 96 -33.45 -11.02 23.32
N VAL A 97 -33.38 -11.23 22.01
CA VAL A 97 -33.33 -10.17 21.01
C VAL A 97 -34.59 -9.31 21.06
N VAL A 98 -35.78 -9.91 21.07
CA VAL A 98 -37.08 -9.20 21.18
C VAL A 98 -37.12 -8.37 22.46
N ARG A 99 -36.80 -8.98 23.60
CA ARG A 99 -36.77 -8.29 24.89
C ARG A 99 -35.78 -7.12 24.91
N ALA A 100 -34.63 -7.25 24.25
CA ALA A 100 -33.62 -6.20 24.18
C ALA A 100 -34.04 -5.06 23.24
N ALA A 101 -34.65 -5.37 22.09
CA ALA A 101 -35.19 -4.40 21.15
C ALA A 101 -36.34 -3.57 21.76
N LEU A 102 -37.28 -4.24 22.45
CA LEU A 102 -38.36 -3.55 23.19
C LEU A 102 -37.83 -2.64 24.30
N LYS A 103 -36.74 -3.03 24.98
CA LYS A 103 -36.09 -2.19 26.00
C LYS A 103 -35.34 -0.99 25.42
N ALA A 104 -34.77 -1.12 24.22
CA ALA A 104 -34.05 -0.04 23.54
C ALA A 104 -34.96 1.14 23.19
N GLY A 105 -36.26 0.90 22.97
CA GLY A 105 -37.25 1.94 22.67
C GLY A 105 -37.92 2.62 23.88
N ARG A 106 -37.60 2.21 25.12
CA ARG A 106 -38.19 2.83 26.33
C ARG A 106 -37.47 4.15 26.68
N PRO A 107 -38.17 5.15 27.24
CA PRO A 107 -37.56 6.40 27.71
C PRO A 107 -36.43 6.12 28.70
N ARG A 108 -35.35 6.91 28.61
CA ARG A 108 -34.20 6.82 29.51
C ARG A 108 -34.64 7.22 30.92
N ARG A 109 -34.50 6.32 31.89
CA ARG A 109 -34.49 6.66 33.32
C ARG A 109 -33.09 7.15 33.71
N ALA A 110 -32.91 7.61 34.95
CA ALA A 110 -31.64 8.15 35.46
C ALA A 110 -30.39 7.25 35.19
N TRP A 111 -30.59 5.93 35.05
CA TRP A 111 -29.54 4.98 34.67
C TRP A 111 -29.89 4.25 33.36
N PRO A 112 -29.04 4.35 32.31
CA PRO A 112 -29.29 3.68 31.04
C PRO A 112 -29.13 2.16 31.19
N LYS A 113 -30.10 1.39 30.67
CA LYS A 113 -29.96 -0.07 30.60
C LYS A 113 -28.90 -0.44 29.56
N ARG A 114 -28.28 -1.62 29.70
CA ARG A 114 -27.28 -2.12 28.72
C ARG A 114 -27.75 -2.08 27.25
N ALA A 115 -29.04 -2.32 27.01
CA ALA A 115 -29.65 -2.24 25.67
C ALA A 115 -29.76 -0.81 25.10
N GLN A 116 -29.60 0.22 25.95
CA GLN A 116 -29.67 1.65 25.59
C GLN A 116 -28.28 2.30 25.52
N LEU A 117 -27.22 1.57 25.89
CA LEU A 117 -25.84 2.02 25.73
C LEU A 117 -25.46 2.05 24.25
N PRO A 118 -24.64 3.02 23.82
CA PRO A 118 -24.17 3.07 22.44
C PRO A 118 -23.45 1.76 22.06
N PRO A 119 -23.54 1.34 20.79
CA PRO A 119 -22.88 0.14 20.32
C PRO A 119 -21.35 0.33 20.40
N LEU A 120 -20.64 -0.64 21.00
CA LEU A 120 -19.17 -0.70 21.01
C LEU A 120 -18.63 -1.32 19.71
N LEU A 121 -19.32 -1.07 18.59
CA LEU A 121 -18.91 -1.54 17.28
C LEU A 121 -17.98 -0.50 16.64
N PRO A 122 -16.93 -0.92 15.91
CA PRO A 122 -16.03 0.00 15.25
C PRO A 122 -16.81 0.93 14.31
N GLN A 123 -16.70 2.24 14.55
CA GLN A 123 -17.35 3.25 13.73
C GLN A 123 -16.37 3.74 12.67
N VAL A 124 -16.66 3.47 11.40
CA VAL A 124 -15.87 4.02 10.29
C VAL A 124 -16.16 5.52 10.16
N ARG A 125 -15.16 6.35 10.45
CA ARG A 125 -15.25 7.81 10.27
C ARG A 125 -15.27 8.12 8.77
N GLY A 126 -16.21 8.96 8.35
CA GLY A 126 -16.35 9.40 6.94
C GLY A 126 -17.34 8.59 6.08
N LEU A 127 -17.87 7.48 6.59
CA LEU A 127 -18.87 6.66 5.88
C LEU A 127 -20.18 6.51 6.69
N LYS A 128 -21.30 6.50 5.97
CA LYS A 128 -22.61 6.08 6.49
C LYS A 128 -22.99 4.75 5.84
N LEU A 129 -23.26 3.75 6.68
CA LEU A 129 -23.77 2.45 6.25
C LEU A 129 -25.30 2.48 6.36
N PHE A 130 -25.97 2.06 5.29
CA PHE A 130 -27.43 1.93 5.24
C PHE A 130 -27.79 0.60 4.56
N PRO A 131 -28.90 -0.06 4.95
CA PRO A 131 -29.47 -1.14 4.15
C PRO A 131 -29.74 -0.67 2.71
N ARG A 132 -29.91 -1.60 1.77
CA ARG A 132 -30.25 -1.24 0.38
C ARG A 132 -31.52 -0.39 0.35
N SER A 133 -31.59 0.56 -0.58
CA SER A 133 -32.82 1.34 -0.78
C SER A 133 -33.92 0.43 -1.33
N GLY A 134 -35.07 0.42 -0.66
CA GLY A 134 -36.25 -0.33 -1.10
C GLY A 134 -37.09 0.43 -2.12
N GLY A 135 -38.00 -0.28 -2.76
CA GLY A 135 -39.03 0.32 -3.62
C GLY A 135 -40.10 1.06 -2.81
N ALA A 136 -41.04 1.72 -3.50
CA ALA A 136 -42.12 2.48 -2.86
C ALA A 136 -42.95 1.65 -1.86
N ALA A 137 -43.15 0.35 -2.13
CA ALA A 137 -43.85 -0.56 -1.24
C ALA A 137 -43.13 -0.77 0.11
N GLY A 138 -41.80 -0.96 0.09
CA GLY A 138 -40.99 -1.08 1.32
C GLY A 138 -40.96 0.21 2.12
N LEU A 139 -40.90 1.37 1.45
CA LEU A 139 -41.01 2.68 2.12
C LEU A 139 -42.37 2.86 2.82
N ALA A 140 -43.46 2.52 2.12
CA ALA A 140 -44.81 2.59 2.68
C ALA A 140 -44.97 1.65 3.90
N LEU A 141 -44.37 0.46 3.85
CA LEU A 141 -44.36 -0.46 4.99
C LEU A 141 -43.54 0.09 6.17
N ASP A 142 -42.31 0.58 5.95
CA ASP A 142 -41.47 1.20 7.01
C ASP A 142 -42.18 2.39 7.67
N GLN A 143 -42.94 3.18 6.90
CA GLN A 143 -43.75 4.28 7.42
C GLN A 143 -44.91 3.80 8.31
N ARG A 144 -45.66 2.77 7.87
CA ARG A 144 -46.75 2.17 8.67
C ARG A 144 -46.21 1.54 9.95
N LEU A 145 -45.12 0.78 9.87
CA LEU A 145 -44.47 0.19 11.05
C LEU A 145 -43.98 1.27 12.02
N SER A 146 -43.45 2.38 11.50
CA SER A 146 -43.00 3.51 12.32
C SER A 146 -44.13 4.17 13.13
N ALA A 147 -45.39 4.05 12.69
CA ALA A 147 -46.56 4.57 13.39
C ALA A 147 -47.04 3.66 14.53
N LEU A 148 -46.71 2.36 14.50
CA LEU A 148 -47.09 1.43 15.57
C LEU A 148 -46.26 1.64 16.85
N SER A 149 -46.82 1.23 17.97
CA SER A 149 -46.09 1.06 19.23
C SER A 149 -44.96 0.03 19.08
N ALA A 150 -44.00 0.03 20.01
CA ALA A 150 -42.92 -0.96 19.98
C ALA A 150 -43.44 -2.42 20.11
N PRO A 151 -44.40 -2.72 21.01
CA PRO A 151 -45.10 -4.01 21.01
C PRO A 151 -45.85 -4.32 19.70
N GLY A 152 -46.60 -3.36 19.13
CA GLY A 152 -47.34 -3.56 17.89
C GLY A 152 -46.44 -3.88 16.69
N ARG A 153 -45.32 -3.18 16.54
CA ARG A 153 -44.27 -3.56 15.56
C ARG A 153 -43.75 -4.97 15.80
N ALA A 154 -43.48 -5.33 17.06
CA ALA A 154 -42.96 -6.65 17.39
C ALA A 154 -43.97 -7.75 17.02
N ALA A 155 -45.26 -7.56 17.29
CA ALA A 155 -46.32 -8.47 16.88
C ALA A 155 -46.37 -8.66 15.35
N TYR A 156 -46.40 -7.57 14.58
CA TYR A 156 -46.41 -7.63 13.11
C TYR A 156 -45.18 -8.38 12.55
N VAL A 157 -43.99 -8.11 13.09
CA VAL A 157 -42.74 -8.73 12.62
C VAL A 157 -42.68 -10.21 13.00
N LEU A 158 -43.15 -10.60 14.20
CA LEU A 158 -43.18 -12.00 14.62
C LEU A 158 -44.18 -12.83 13.79
N ARG A 159 -45.35 -12.28 13.45
CA ARG A 159 -46.30 -12.91 12.51
C ARG A 159 -45.69 -13.12 11.13
N GLY A 160 -45.01 -12.11 10.59
CA GLY A 160 -44.50 -12.15 9.22
C GLY A 160 -43.14 -12.81 9.03
N LEU A 161 -42.12 -12.38 9.78
CA LEU A 161 -40.74 -12.85 9.63
C LEU A 161 -40.45 -14.16 10.37
N GLU A 162 -41.10 -14.35 11.52
CA GLU A 162 -40.98 -15.58 12.32
C GLU A 162 -42.10 -16.58 12.05
N THR A 163 -43.14 -16.18 11.29
CA THR A 163 -44.29 -17.02 10.91
C THR A 163 -44.97 -17.67 12.11
N LEU A 164 -44.97 -16.97 13.26
CA LEU A 164 -45.56 -17.46 14.50
C LEU A 164 -47.08 -17.25 14.49
N PRO A 165 -47.88 -18.24 14.96
CA PRO A 165 -49.30 -18.04 15.18
C PRO A 165 -49.54 -17.02 16.30
N ASP A 166 -50.70 -16.39 16.31
CA ASP A 166 -51.04 -15.30 17.22
C ASP A 166 -50.86 -15.66 18.70
N GLU A 167 -51.17 -16.90 19.07
CA GLU A 167 -51.00 -17.40 20.43
C GLU A 167 -49.53 -17.44 20.86
N ASP A 168 -48.63 -17.85 19.97
CA ASP A 168 -47.18 -17.85 20.22
C ASP A 168 -46.61 -16.44 20.27
N VAL A 169 -47.13 -15.55 19.42
CA VAL A 169 -46.75 -14.13 19.44
C VAL A 169 -47.15 -13.50 20.77
N ARG A 170 -48.38 -13.77 21.23
CA ARG A 170 -48.91 -13.30 22.52
C ARG A 170 -48.02 -13.75 23.67
N GLN A 171 -47.75 -15.05 23.75
CA GLN A 171 -46.92 -15.62 24.80
C GLN A 171 -45.47 -15.10 24.76
N LEU A 172 -44.87 -14.96 23.57
CA LEU A 172 -43.51 -14.42 23.43
C LEU A 172 -43.44 -12.97 23.92
N LEU A 173 -44.41 -12.13 23.57
CA LEU A 173 -44.47 -10.73 23.99
C LEU A 173 -44.68 -10.60 25.52
N GLU A 174 -45.58 -11.39 26.10
CA GLU A 174 -45.78 -11.47 27.56
C GLU A 174 -44.47 -11.86 28.26
N THR A 175 -43.82 -12.92 27.76
CA THR A 175 -42.52 -13.38 28.26
C THR A 175 -41.43 -12.31 28.09
N ALA A 176 -41.50 -11.49 27.04
CA ALA A 176 -40.60 -10.35 26.82
C ALA A 176 -40.87 -9.16 27.76
N GLY A 177 -41.97 -9.19 28.53
CA GLY A 177 -42.37 -8.17 29.50
C GLY A 177 -43.25 -7.06 28.90
N VAL A 178 -44.07 -7.40 27.90
CA VAL A 178 -45.19 -6.59 27.41
C VAL A 178 -46.41 -6.89 28.27
N PHE A 179 -47.07 -5.85 28.79
CA PHE A 179 -48.19 -5.99 29.72
C PHE A 179 -49.52 -6.31 29.01
N ASP A 180 -49.74 -5.74 27.82
CA ASP A 180 -50.96 -5.94 27.02
C ASP A 180 -50.55 -6.42 25.62
N ALA A 181 -50.36 -7.74 25.48
CA ALA A 181 -49.95 -8.36 24.22
C ALA A 181 -51.11 -8.45 23.21
N GLU A 182 -52.36 -8.53 23.68
CA GLU A 182 -53.54 -8.52 22.83
C GLU A 182 -53.74 -7.16 22.14
N ALA A 183 -53.52 -6.04 22.84
CA ALA A 183 -53.51 -4.73 22.21
C ALA A 183 -52.43 -4.61 21.13
N ALA A 184 -51.26 -5.21 21.34
CA ALA A 184 -50.19 -5.22 20.35
C ALA A 184 -50.59 -6.01 19.08
N LEU A 185 -51.28 -7.14 19.24
CA LEU A 185 -51.80 -7.94 18.13
C LEU A 185 -52.88 -7.18 17.34
N ARG A 186 -53.82 -6.54 18.04
CA ARG A 186 -54.87 -5.68 17.43
C ARG A 186 -54.28 -4.47 16.71
N GLU A 187 -53.25 -3.85 17.28
CA GLU A 187 -52.55 -2.73 16.65
C GLU A 187 -51.83 -3.18 15.37
N ALA A 188 -51.22 -4.37 15.38
CA ALA A 188 -50.60 -4.96 14.20
C ALA A 188 -51.60 -5.27 13.08
N ASP A 189 -52.85 -5.61 13.39
CA ASP A 189 -53.92 -5.83 12.40
C ASP A 189 -54.29 -4.55 11.62
N GLY A 190 -53.94 -3.37 12.16
CA GLY A 190 -54.08 -2.09 11.45
C GLY A 190 -53.12 -1.90 10.27
N VAL A 191 -52.16 -2.82 10.06
CA VAL A 191 -51.22 -2.80 8.94
C VAL A 191 -51.51 -3.96 7.99
N PRO A 192 -51.70 -3.73 6.67
CA PRO A 192 -51.93 -4.80 5.71
C PRO A 192 -50.84 -5.87 5.75
N ALA A 193 -51.22 -7.15 5.65
CA ALA A 193 -50.33 -8.31 5.71
C ALA A 193 -49.38 -8.42 4.49
N GLN A 194 -48.36 -7.56 4.45
CA GLN A 194 -47.33 -7.51 3.41
C GLN A 194 -46.05 -8.20 3.86
N TYR A 195 -46.18 -9.41 4.44
CA TYR A 195 -45.08 -10.09 5.13
C TYR A 195 -43.88 -10.43 4.23
N ALA A 196 -44.11 -10.66 2.94
CA ALA A 196 -43.04 -10.89 1.97
C ALA A 196 -42.02 -9.73 1.91
N LEU A 197 -42.47 -8.49 2.17
CA LEU A 197 -41.59 -7.33 2.21
C LEU A 197 -40.66 -7.34 3.43
N LEU A 198 -41.02 -7.99 4.54
CA LEU A 198 -40.11 -8.08 5.70
C LEU A 198 -38.84 -8.89 5.37
N ALA A 199 -38.91 -9.76 4.35
CA ALA A 199 -37.78 -10.54 3.89
C ALA A 199 -36.91 -9.81 2.84
N SER A 200 -37.30 -8.62 2.41
CA SER A 200 -36.64 -7.93 1.31
C SER A 200 -35.31 -7.25 1.72
N PRO A 201 -34.41 -6.96 0.76
CA PRO A 201 -33.09 -6.41 1.06
C PRO A 201 -33.09 -5.04 1.75
N GLU A 202 -34.16 -4.25 1.64
CA GLU A 202 -34.24 -2.95 2.31
C GLU A 202 -34.40 -3.00 3.83
N PHE A 203 -34.82 -4.15 4.34
CA PHE A 203 -34.87 -4.42 5.77
C PHE A 203 -33.70 -5.29 6.23
N ASP A 204 -32.70 -5.56 5.37
CA ASP A 204 -31.55 -6.38 5.69
C ASP A 204 -30.36 -5.56 6.25
N PRO A 205 -30.12 -5.57 7.56
CA PRO A 205 -28.97 -4.89 8.16
C PRO A 205 -27.62 -5.57 7.84
N CYS A 206 -27.61 -6.80 7.32
CA CYS A 206 -26.40 -7.48 6.88
C CYS A 206 -26.02 -7.16 5.41
N SER A 207 -26.93 -6.57 4.62
CA SER A 207 -26.68 -6.14 3.23
C SER A 207 -26.57 -4.62 3.13
N LEU A 208 -25.40 -4.07 3.51
CA LEU A 208 -25.19 -2.62 3.66
C LEU A 208 -24.54 -1.97 2.43
N GLN A 209 -24.99 -0.77 2.08
CA GLN A 209 -24.33 0.14 1.16
C GLN A 209 -23.58 1.22 1.93
N ALA A 210 -22.33 1.47 1.52
CA ALA A 210 -21.53 2.58 2.04
C ALA A 210 -21.81 3.86 1.22
N ARG A 211 -22.17 4.94 1.90
CA ARG A 211 -22.35 6.28 1.31
C ARG A 211 -21.46 7.29 2.04
N PRO A 212 -20.91 8.30 1.35
CA PRO A 212 -20.17 9.37 2.02
C PRO A 212 -21.05 10.12 3.03
N THR A 213 -20.47 10.53 4.16
CA THR A 213 -21.14 11.47 5.07
C THR A 213 -21.29 12.83 4.40
N ASP A 214 -22.43 13.50 4.59
CA ASP A 214 -22.70 14.87 4.11
C ASP A 214 -21.51 15.82 4.40
N LEU A 215 -20.78 16.15 3.34
CA LEU A 215 -19.52 16.87 3.38
C LEU A 215 -19.71 18.35 3.71
N MET A 216 -20.90 18.91 3.42
CA MET A 216 -21.21 20.31 3.64
C MET A 216 -21.49 20.60 5.12
N ARG A 217 -22.18 19.69 5.80
CA ARG A 217 -22.46 19.81 7.24
C ARG A 217 -21.19 19.75 8.09
N ARG A 218 -20.18 18.98 7.65
CA ARG A 218 -18.86 18.89 8.32
C ARG A 218 -18.12 20.23 8.26
N ARG A 219 -18.20 20.96 7.15
CA ARG A 219 -17.56 22.26 6.96
C ARG A 219 -18.19 23.36 7.82
N GLN A 220 -19.48 23.23 8.13
CA GLN A 220 -20.21 24.18 8.98
C GLN A 220 -19.94 23.92 10.47
N HIS A 221 -19.94 22.65 10.91
CA HIS A 221 -19.69 22.33 12.32
C HIS A 221 -18.23 22.53 12.75
N THR A 222 -17.25 22.36 11.85
CA THR A 222 -15.85 22.70 12.16
C THR A 222 -15.63 24.20 12.33
N ARG A 223 -16.34 25.04 11.56
CA ARG A 223 -16.30 26.50 11.71
C ARG A 223 -16.92 26.95 13.05
N ALA A 224 -18.01 26.32 13.48
CA ALA A 224 -18.61 26.59 14.79
C ALA A 224 -17.73 26.14 15.97
N ALA A 225 -17.04 25.00 15.84
CA ALA A 225 -16.12 24.50 16.85
C ALA A 225 -14.85 25.37 17.00
N LEU A 226 -14.36 25.95 15.90
CA LEU A 226 -13.24 26.90 15.93
C LEU A 226 -13.61 28.22 16.63
N ALA A 227 -14.83 28.70 16.46
CA ALA A 227 -15.33 29.87 17.18
C ALA A 227 -15.48 29.63 18.69
N ALA A 228 -15.97 28.45 19.08
CA ALA A 228 -16.10 28.08 20.51
C ALA A 228 -14.74 27.81 21.17
N GLY A 229 -13.77 27.25 20.43
CA GLY A 229 -12.40 27.01 20.91
C GLY A 229 -11.63 28.29 21.22
N ALA A 230 -11.80 29.34 20.40
CA ALA A 230 -11.15 30.63 20.62
C ALA A 230 -11.62 31.32 21.92
N ALA A 231 -12.89 31.18 22.28
CA ALA A 231 -13.44 31.74 23.52
C ALA A 231 -12.91 31.02 24.79
N LEU A 232 -12.69 29.71 24.72
CA LEU A 232 -12.17 28.94 25.86
C LEU A 232 -10.66 29.12 26.09
N VAL A 233 -9.88 29.38 25.04
CA VAL A 233 -8.43 29.66 25.15
C VAL A 233 -8.17 31.00 25.84
N VAL A 234 -9.04 31.99 25.64
CA VAL A 234 -8.94 33.30 26.32
C VAL A 234 -9.31 33.21 27.81
N CYS A 235 -10.23 32.33 28.20
CA CYS A 235 -10.57 32.11 29.61
C CYS A 235 -9.64 31.12 30.33
N GLY A 236 -9.03 30.17 29.60
CA GLY A 236 -8.12 29.15 30.16
C GLY A 236 -6.69 29.62 30.43
N ALA A 237 -6.25 30.73 29.80
CA ALA A 237 -4.91 31.27 29.99
C ALA A 237 -4.67 31.92 31.38
N LEU A 238 -5.71 32.05 32.22
CA LEU A 238 -5.60 32.70 33.53
C LEU A 238 -5.74 31.75 34.74
N LEU A 239 -6.14 30.49 34.57
CA LEU A 239 -6.41 29.60 35.71
C LEU A 239 -6.05 28.13 35.39
N GLY A 240 -4.84 27.71 35.77
CA GLY A 240 -4.56 26.32 36.13
C GLY A 240 -3.68 25.53 35.17
N VAL A 241 -2.36 25.61 35.39
CA VAL A 241 -1.47 24.45 35.21
C VAL A 241 -1.52 23.68 36.54
N PRO A 242 -1.91 22.39 36.51
CA PRO A 242 -0.91 21.34 36.73
C PRO A 242 -1.07 20.15 35.77
N GLY A 243 0.05 19.47 35.55
CA GLY A 243 0.22 18.39 34.57
C GLY A 243 -0.35 17.03 34.99
N GLY A 244 -0.21 16.08 34.06
CA GLY A 244 -0.61 14.68 34.27
C GLY A 244 -0.36 13.78 33.05
N GLY A 245 0.87 13.28 32.93
CA GLY A 245 1.36 12.28 31.98
C GLY A 245 1.97 12.94 30.75
N TRP A 246 3.23 12.74 30.37
CA TRP A 246 4.08 11.54 30.37
C TRP A 246 5.44 11.84 31.06
N GLY A 247 6.01 10.87 31.78
CA GLY A 247 7.08 11.08 32.76
C GLY A 247 8.45 11.55 32.21
N PRO A 248 9.35 12.11 33.06
CA PRO A 248 10.54 12.83 32.61
C PRO A 248 11.76 11.97 32.25
N ASP A 249 11.76 10.65 32.46
CA ASP A 249 12.99 9.84 32.36
C ASP A 249 12.91 8.66 31.36
N GLY A 250 12.06 8.76 30.33
CA GLY A 250 11.98 7.75 29.25
C GLY A 250 12.82 8.13 28.04
N ALA A 251 13.54 7.16 27.44
CA ALA A 251 14.43 7.33 26.28
C ALA A 251 13.78 7.84 24.96
N ALA A 252 12.50 8.21 24.98
CA ALA A 252 11.80 8.82 23.85
C ALA A 252 11.86 10.35 23.99
N ALA A 253 12.84 10.94 23.30
CA ALA A 253 13.09 12.37 23.19
C ALA A 253 11.84 13.21 22.84
N PRO A 254 11.84 14.53 23.14
CA PRO A 254 10.73 15.43 22.82
C PRO A 254 10.42 15.46 21.30
N PRO A 255 9.30 16.09 20.88
CA PRO A 255 9.05 16.34 19.46
C PRO A 255 10.31 16.91 18.81
N TYR A 256 10.66 16.46 17.60
CA TYR A 256 11.88 16.86 16.87
C TYR A 256 12.22 18.36 16.98
N ALA A 257 11.21 19.23 17.12
CA ALA A 257 11.33 20.67 17.32
C ALA A 257 11.74 21.18 18.73
N GLN A 258 12.15 20.33 19.68
CA GLN A 258 12.73 20.76 20.98
C GLN A 258 14.09 20.10 21.25
N ASN A 259 14.65 19.38 20.27
CA ASN A 259 16.00 18.86 20.37
C ASN A 259 16.97 19.91 19.80
N PRO A 260 17.95 20.41 20.58
CA PRO A 260 18.89 21.44 20.12
C PRO A 260 19.63 21.07 18.82
N ALA A 261 19.95 19.79 18.63
CA ALA A 261 20.60 19.33 17.39
C ALA A 261 19.66 19.39 16.18
N ALA A 262 18.37 19.14 16.39
CA ALA A 262 17.34 19.24 15.36
C ALA A 262 16.97 20.70 15.07
N GLU A 263 17.00 21.59 16.06
CA GLU A 263 16.85 23.04 15.87
C GLU A 263 18.03 23.63 15.09
N ALA A 264 19.27 23.27 15.46
CA ALA A 264 20.46 23.67 14.72
C ALA A 264 20.46 23.17 13.27
N ALA A 265 19.84 22.02 13.00
CA ALA A 265 19.68 21.50 11.65
C ALA A 265 18.75 22.36 10.77
N LEU A 266 17.96 23.28 11.35
CA LEU A 266 17.07 24.20 10.64
C LEU A 266 17.68 25.59 10.42
N ASP A 267 18.89 25.83 10.96
CA ASP A 267 19.58 27.10 10.79
C ASP A 267 20.35 27.13 9.45
N PRO A 268 20.01 28.02 8.50
CA PRO A 268 20.76 28.16 7.25
C PRO A 268 22.22 28.58 7.45
N ALA A 269 22.56 29.25 8.56
CA ALA A 269 23.95 29.58 8.91
C ALA A 269 24.76 28.33 9.31
N GLY A 270 24.08 27.30 9.85
CA GLY A 270 24.69 26.02 10.22
C GLY A 270 24.97 25.08 9.05
N LEU A 271 24.50 25.40 7.83
CA LEU A 271 24.72 24.57 6.65
C LEU A 271 26.22 24.35 6.37
N THR A 272 26.60 23.09 6.22
CA THR A 272 27.98 22.73 5.87
C THR A 272 28.25 23.10 4.41
N ARG A 273 29.30 23.88 4.17
CA ARG A 273 29.75 24.26 2.82
C ARG A 273 31.17 23.73 2.60
N VAL A 274 31.30 22.76 1.70
CA VAL A 274 32.60 22.18 1.37
C VAL A 274 33.38 23.15 0.50
N ALA A 275 34.67 23.31 0.80
CA ALA A 275 35.56 24.18 0.03
C ALA A 275 35.63 23.74 -1.46
N PRO A 276 35.66 24.67 -2.43
CA PRO A 276 35.57 24.36 -3.87
C PRO A 276 36.53 23.29 -4.39
N ALA A 277 37.73 23.19 -3.81
CA ALA A 277 38.79 22.27 -4.23
C ALA A 277 39.00 21.07 -3.29
N ALA A 278 38.19 20.90 -2.24
CA ALA A 278 38.38 19.84 -1.23
C ALA A 278 38.38 18.42 -1.82
N TRP A 279 37.58 18.20 -2.87
CA TRP A 279 37.51 16.91 -3.58
C TRP A 279 38.84 16.50 -4.24
N LYS A 280 39.76 17.43 -4.52
CA LYS A 280 41.04 17.14 -5.19
C LYS A 280 42.01 16.39 -4.27
N THR A 281 41.91 16.59 -2.96
CA THR A 281 42.82 16.01 -1.96
C THR A 281 42.11 15.04 -1.01
N SER A 282 40.79 14.96 -1.07
CA SER A 282 40.01 14.05 -0.24
C SER A 282 40.22 12.59 -0.67
N ALA A 283 40.30 11.68 0.32
CA ALA A 283 40.22 10.25 0.08
C ALA A 283 38.79 9.80 -0.28
N ARG A 284 37.77 10.60 0.05
CA ARG A 284 36.36 10.36 -0.30
C ARG A 284 36.05 10.96 -1.67
N THR A 285 35.27 10.23 -2.46
CA THR A 285 34.87 10.61 -3.82
C THR A 285 33.37 10.43 -4.00
N ASP A 286 32.58 10.95 -3.05
CA ASP A 286 31.12 10.87 -3.04
C ASP A 286 30.50 12.27 -2.84
N PHE A 287 29.20 12.34 -2.54
CA PHE A 287 28.50 13.62 -2.33
C PHE A 287 29.07 14.45 -1.15
N SER A 288 29.75 13.82 -0.19
CA SER A 288 30.30 14.50 0.98
C SER A 288 31.42 15.50 0.66
N VAL A 289 31.97 15.47 -0.55
CA VAL A 289 33.05 16.37 -1.00
C VAL A 289 32.62 17.34 -2.10
N TRP A 290 31.32 17.36 -2.42
CA TRP A 290 30.77 18.28 -3.41
C TRP A 290 30.69 19.71 -2.84
N PRO A 291 31.25 20.72 -3.54
CA PRO A 291 31.10 22.10 -3.12
C PRO A 291 29.69 22.63 -3.42
N ALA A 292 29.26 23.61 -2.63
CA ALA A 292 28.02 24.34 -2.89
C ALA A 292 28.15 25.15 -4.19
N ARG A 293 27.17 25.03 -5.10
CA ARG A 293 27.14 25.72 -6.39
C ARG A 293 25.77 26.36 -6.66
N GLY A 294 25.73 27.34 -7.55
CA GLY A 294 24.51 28.08 -7.90
C GLY A 294 24.42 29.46 -7.26
N ASP A 295 23.62 30.31 -7.90
CA ASP A 295 23.46 31.74 -7.63
C ASP A 295 22.66 32.05 -6.36
N LEU A 296 21.88 31.09 -5.85
CA LEU A 296 21.05 31.24 -4.65
C LEU A 296 21.65 30.60 -3.40
N THR A 297 22.94 30.26 -3.42
CA THR A 297 23.65 29.65 -2.27
C THR A 297 23.78 30.56 -1.05
N GLY A 298 23.59 31.87 -1.24
CA GLY A 298 23.51 32.89 -0.19
C GLY A 298 22.09 33.34 0.18
N ASP A 299 21.04 32.82 -0.46
CA ASP A 299 19.66 33.19 -0.16
C ASP A 299 19.19 32.49 1.13
N GLU A 300 19.40 33.13 2.27
CA GLU A 300 19.05 32.57 3.58
C GLU A 300 17.56 32.30 3.72
N GLU A 301 16.68 33.07 3.07
CA GLU A 301 15.24 32.85 3.16
C GLU A 301 14.83 31.57 2.43
N LEU A 302 15.34 31.36 1.22
CA LEU A 302 15.14 30.12 0.48
C LEU A 302 15.70 28.91 1.24
N LEU A 303 16.91 29.02 1.77
CA LEU A 303 17.55 27.93 2.51
C LEU A 303 16.79 27.60 3.80
N ARG A 304 16.32 28.61 4.54
CA ARG A 304 15.47 28.43 5.72
C ARG A 304 14.16 27.73 5.37
N ARG A 305 13.51 28.10 4.25
CA ARG A 305 12.30 27.41 3.76
C ARG A 305 12.59 25.95 3.40
N ALA A 306 13.67 25.69 2.66
CA ALA A 306 14.05 24.33 2.28
C ALA A 306 14.28 23.43 3.50
N LEU A 307 15.00 23.92 4.51
CA LEU A 307 15.24 23.21 5.77
C LEU A 307 13.95 22.98 6.57
N ALA A 308 13.08 24.01 6.67
CA ALA A 308 11.80 23.89 7.35
C ALA A 308 10.88 22.85 6.67
N VAL A 309 10.83 22.86 5.34
CA VAL A 309 10.05 21.89 4.55
C VAL A 309 10.61 20.48 4.67
N TRP A 310 11.94 20.31 4.67
CA TRP A 310 12.53 18.99 4.94
C TRP A 310 12.12 18.48 6.32
N ALA A 311 12.26 19.30 7.36
CA ALA A 311 11.93 18.88 8.71
C ALA A 311 10.44 18.57 8.91
N ARG A 312 9.56 19.39 8.34
CA ARG A 312 8.11 19.29 8.49
C ARG A 312 7.40 19.76 7.20
N PRO A 313 7.23 18.88 6.20
CA PRO A 313 6.57 19.26 4.96
C PRO A 313 5.10 19.59 5.20
N GLY A 314 4.64 20.75 4.71
CA GLY A 314 3.24 21.13 4.75
C GLY A 314 2.39 20.25 3.82
N GLY A 315 1.07 20.18 4.07
CA GLY A 315 0.17 19.32 3.30
C GLY A 315 0.03 19.66 1.80
N SER A 316 0.53 20.83 1.38
CA SER A 316 0.60 21.25 -0.03
C SER A 316 1.93 20.92 -0.71
N VAL A 317 2.92 20.38 0.02
CA VAL A 317 4.22 19.99 -0.51
C VAL A 317 4.14 18.57 -1.05
N GLY A 318 4.50 18.38 -2.33
CA GLY A 318 4.64 17.05 -2.91
C GLY A 318 5.88 16.37 -2.33
N VAL A 319 5.72 15.30 -1.57
CA VAL A 319 6.85 14.54 -1.01
C VAL A 319 7.04 13.25 -1.80
N SER A 320 8.25 13.04 -2.32
CA SER A 320 8.64 11.81 -2.99
C SER A 320 9.92 11.25 -2.36
N ALA A 321 10.12 9.93 -2.45
CA ALA A 321 11.31 9.30 -1.91
C ALA A 321 11.67 8.05 -2.71
N THR A 322 12.96 7.89 -3.02
CA THR A 322 13.52 6.62 -3.48
C THR A 322 13.09 5.49 -2.52
N PRO A 323 12.67 4.32 -3.01
CA PRO A 323 12.23 3.22 -2.16
C PRO A 323 13.24 2.84 -1.07
N GLY A 324 12.79 2.86 0.19
CA GLY A 324 13.62 2.55 1.36
C GLY A 324 14.45 3.73 1.89
N THR A 325 14.20 4.95 1.42
CA THR A 325 14.78 6.18 1.99
C THR A 325 13.89 6.72 3.11
N PRO A 326 14.43 7.00 4.31
CA PRO A 326 13.69 7.72 5.34
C PRO A 326 13.28 9.12 4.86
N THR A 327 12.12 9.61 5.27
CA THR A 327 11.60 10.95 4.93
C THR A 327 11.56 11.91 6.11
N GLY A 328 12.08 11.51 7.28
CA GLY A 328 12.19 12.37 8.45
C GLY A 328 13.17 13.53 8.22
N GLY A 329 13.12 14.54 9.10
CA GLY A 329 14.04 15.68 9.08
C GLY A 329 15.52 15.27 9.15
N PRO A 330 16.44 16.19 8.83
CA PRO A 330 17.88 15.92 8.87
C PRO A 330 18.37 15.61 10.29
N SER A 331 19.35 14.72 10.45
CA SER A 331 19.85 14.35 11.79
C SER A 331 20.76 15.41 12.42
N GLY A 332 21.14 16.43 11.65
CA GLY A 332 22.01 17.55 12.02
C GLY A 332 22.13 18.52 10.85
N PRO A 333 22.94 19.58 10.94
CA PRO A 333 23.08 20.57 9.87
C PRO A 333 23.54 19.91 8.55
N PRO A 334 22.71 19.91 7.50
CA PRO A 334 23.07 19.25 6.26
C PRO A 334 24.11 20.05 5.47
N GLN A 335 24.77 19.38 4.54
CA GLN A 335 25.65 20.00 3.56
C GLN A 335 24.85 20.59 2.41
N LEU A 336 25.17 21.82 2.02
CA LEU A 336 24.63 22.45 0.82
C LEU A 336 25.42 22.02 -0.41
N LEU A 337 24.75 21.39 -1.38
CA LEU A 337 25.36 21.01 -2.66
C LEU A 337 25.00 21.99 -3.78
N TYR A 338 23.77 22.51 -3.76
CA TYR A 338 23.30 23.43 -4.77
C TYR A 338 22.16 24.32 -4.27
N ALA A 339 22.14 25.58 -4.70
CA ALA A 339 20.96 26.42 -4.64
C ALA A 339 20.96 27.38 -5.84
N GLY A 340 19.93 27.31 -6.68
CA GLY A 340 19.87 28.15 -7.87
C GLY A 340 18.55 28.05 -8.63
N THR A 341 18.43 28.86 -9.68
CA THR A 341 17.26 28.85 -10.56
C THR A 341 17.44 27.85 -11.70
N VAL A 342 16.49 26.92 -11.84
CA VAL A 342 16.50 25.87 -12.86
C VAL A 342 15.14 25.87 -13.56
N ASP A 343 15.15 26.22 -14.85
CA ASP A 343 13.95 26.48 -15.62
C ASP A 343 13.05 27.50 -14.87
N ASN A 344 11.81 27.16 -14.53
CA ASN A 344 10.88 28.05 -13.80
C ASN A 344 10.82 27.79 -12.27
N ALA A 345 11.83 27.12 -11.70
CA ALA A 345 11.86 26.76 -10.28
C ALA A 345 13.15 27.20 -9.57
N ARG A 346 13.05 27.54 -8.29
CA ARG A 346 14.19 27.65 -7.37
C ARG A 346 14.44 26.27 -6.77
N VAL A 347 15.65 25.76 -6.89
CA VAL A 347 16.02 24.40 -6.48
C VAL A 347 17.12 24.46 -5.44
N VAL A 348 16.98 23.70 -4.35
CA VAL A 348 18.00 23.49 -3.33
C VAL A 348 18.30 22.00 -3.20
N ILE A 349 19.58 21.61 -3.26
CA ILE A 349 20.05 20.25 -3.02
C ILE A 349 20.87 20.23 -1.73
N LEU A 350 20.44 19.39 -0.80
CA LEU A 350 21.08 19.19 0.50
C LEU A 350 21.48 17.73 0.68
N HIS A 351 22.50 17.47 1.48
CA HIS A 351 23.00 16.13 1.79
C HIS A 351 23.24 15.99 3.30
N ASP A 352 22.67 14.96 3.95
CA ASP A 352 22.84 14.72 5.41
C ASP A 352 23.89 13.65 5.74
N GLY A 353 24.63 13.17 4.73
CA GLY A 353 25.61 12.08 4.88
C GLY A 353 25.08 10.70 4.48
N LEU A 354 23.75 10.52 4.43
CA LEU A 354 23.11 9.25 4.07
C LEU A 354 22.19 9.38 2.85
N ARG A 355 21.59 10.56 2.65
CA ARG A 355 20.62 10.82 1.58
C ARG A 355 20.73 12.26 1.09
N LEU A 356 20.26 12.45 -0.14
CA LEU A 356 19.99 13.75 -0.72
C LEU A 356 18.55 14.16 -0.44
N ALA A 357 18.34 15.44 -0.20
CA ALA A 357 17.04 16.10 -0.21
C ALA A 357 17.05 17.20 -1.28
N ARG A 358 16.12 17.15 -2.22
CA ARG A 358 15.89 18.20 -3.20
C ARG A 358 14.61 18.93 -2.86
N TYR A 359 14.74 20.20 -2.52
CA TYR A 359 13.60 21.11 -2.42
C TYR A 359 13.46 21.90 -3.72
N ALA A 360 12.23 22.05 -4.20
CA ALA A 360 11.94 22.96 -5.31
C ALA A 360 10.64 23.71 -5.09
N GLU A 361 10.67 25.01 -5.37
CA GLU A 361 9.50 25.88 -5.40
C GLU A 361 9.44 26.64 -6.74
N PRO A 362 8.25 26.98 -7.26
CA PRO A 362 8.15 27.91 -8.37
C PRO A 362 8.86 29.24 -8.08
N GLN A 363 9.28 29.96 -9.11
CA GLN A 363 9.82 31.31 -8.91
C GLN A 363 8.76 32.29 -8.35
N ASP A 364 7.51 32.14 -8.79
CA ASP A 364 6.37 33.00 -8.42
C ASP A 364 5.57 32.45 -7.23
N GLY A 365 6.25 32.08 -6.15
CA GLY A 365 5.66 31.63 -4.89
C GLY A 365 5.89 30.16 -4.56
N THR A 366 5.19 29.64 -3.54
CA THR A 366 5.46 28.30 -2.97
C THR A 366 4.40 27.24 -3.28
N ALA A 367 3.36 27.61 -4.04
CA ALA A 367 2.30 26.68 -4.43
C ALA A 367 2.84 25.64 -5.41
N GLY A 368 2.76 24.36 -5.06
CA GLY A 368 3.36 23.28 -5.86
C GLY A 368 4.81 22.99 -5.51
N ALA A 369 5.31 23.46 -4.36
CA ALA A 369 6.62 23.06 -3.87
C ALA A 369 6.73 21.53 -3.71
N ALA A 370 7.92 21.00 -3.99
CA ALA A 370 8.23 19.58 -3.93
C ALA A 370 9.45 19.33 -3.06
N LEU A 371 9.44 18.19 -2.38
CA LEU A 371 10.53 17.67 -1.57
C LEU A 371 10.78 16.21 -1.98
N ASP A 372 11.92 16.00 -2.63
CA ASP A 372 12.31 14.69 -3.13
C ASP A 372 13.50 14.14 -2.32
N PHE A 373 13.43 12.88 -1.91
CA PHE A 373 14.50 12.21 -1.18
C PHE A 373 15.17 11.12 -2.02
N ALA A 374 16.50 11.09 -2.04
CA ALA A 374 17.25 9.99 -2.66
C ALA A 374 18.28 9.40 -1.72
N ARG A 375 18.31 8.07 -1.70
CA ARG A 375 19.28 7.30 -0.93
C ARG A 375 20.65 7.38 -1.59
N THR A 376 21.70 7.67 -0.82
CA THR A 376 23.07 7.83 -1.34
C THR A 376 24.15 7.15 -0.49
N ASP A 377 23.77 6.36 0.53
CA ASP A 377 24.72 5.58 1.32
C ASP A 377 25.45 4.56 0.44
N GLY A 378 26.76 4.46 0.67
CA GLY A 378 27.64 3.60 -0.12
C GLY A 378 27.87 4.04 -1.57
N ALA A 379 27.44 5.26 -1.95
CA ALA A 379 27.82 5.86 -3.23
C ALA A 379 29.34 6.03 -3.32
N GLY A 380 29.93 5.58 -4.42
CA GLY A 380 31.31 5.91 -4.75
C GLY A 380 31.38 6.94 -5.88
N ARG A 381 32.59 7.19 -6.38
CA ARG A 381 32.88 8.13 -7.47
C ARG A 381 32.01 7.95 -8.71
N SER A 382 31.69 6.70 -9.02
CA SER A 382 30.92 6.35 -10.21
C SER A 382 29.42 6.63 -10.06
N GLU A 383 28.86 6.43 -8.87
CA GLU A 383 27.43 6.70 -8.62
C GLU A 383 27.17 8.15 -8.19
N ALA A 384 28.15 8.80 -7.57
CA ALA A 384 28.10 10.22 -7.24
C ALA A 384 28.54 11.11 -8.42
N GLY A 385 28.15 10.75 -9.65
CA GLY A 385 28.54 11.48 -10.87
C GLY A 385 27.61 12.63 -11.24
N ALA A 386 26.32 12.53 -10.89
CA ALA A 386 25.31 13.54 -11.20
C ALA A 386 24.09 13.44 -10.27
N VAL A 387 23.34 14.54 -10.15
CA VAL A 387 22.04 14.63 -9.45
C VAL A 387 21.06 15.39 -10.33
N VAL A 388 19.82 14.96 -10.37
CA VAL A 388 18.75 15.66 -11.08
C VAL A 388 18.39 16.94 -10.36
N LEU A 389 18.49 18.06 -11.07
CA LEU A 389 18.05 19.37 -10.58
C LEU A 389 16.55 19.59 -10.81
N GLY A 390 16.02 19.11 -11.92
CA GLY A 390 14.61 19.28 -12.25
C GLY A 390 14.21 18.46 -13.47
N ARG A 391 12.91 18.16 -13.55
CA ARG A 391 12.26 17.61 -14.74
C ARG A 391 11.09 18.51 -15.12
N ALA A 392 11.11 19.06 -16.34
CA ALA A 392 10.09 19.95 -16.87
C ALA A 392 9.89 19.67 -18.36
N ASP A 393 8.64 19.61 -18.81
CA ASP A 393 8.25 19.50 -20.23
C ASP A 393 8.98 18.39 -21.01
N GLY A 394 9.03 17.17 -20.46
CA GLY A 394 9.74 16.05 -21.08
C GLY A 394 11.25 16.07 -20.91
N ASN A 395 11.84 17.11 -20.31
CA ASN A 395 13.28 17.26 -20.19
C ASN A 395 13.78 17.13 -18.75
N VAL A 396 15.08 16.88 -18.61
CA VAL A 396 15.80 16.74 -17.34
C VAL A 396 17.09 17.55 -17.39
N ARG A 397 17.42 18.18 -16.26
CA ARG A 397 18.71 18.85 -16.03
C ARG A 397 19.45 18.20 -14.87
N TYR A 398 20.77 18.16 -14.98
CA TYR A 398 21.63 17.58 -13.97
C TYR A 398 22.61 18.62 -13.42
N LEU A 399 22.95 18.43 -12.15
CA LEU A 399 24.17 18.92 -11.54
C LEU A 399 25.21 17.80 -11.56
N THR A 400 26.35 18.01 -12.20
CA THR A 400 27.43 17.02 -12.28
C THR A 400 28.38 17.13 -11.09
N ALA A 401 29.11 16.07 -10.79
CA ALA A 401 30.15 16.07 -9.77
C ALA A 401 31.29 17.06 -10.13
N PRO A 402 32.05 17.56 -9.14
CA PRO A 402 33.11 18.53 -9.40
C PRO A 402 34.32 17.97 -10.16
N TRP A 403 34.49 16.65 -10.22
CA TRP A 403 35.52 15.98 -11.02
C TRP A 403 35.07 15.69 -12.46
N VAL A 404 33.79 15.89 -12.81
CA VAL A 404 33.30 15.72 -14.17
C VAL A 404 33.78 16.90 -15.02
N THR A 405 34.50 16.59 -16.09
CA THR A 405 35.08 17.58 -17.00
C THR A 405 34.26 17.78 -18.27
N LYS A 406 33.51 16.76 -18.69
CA LYS A 406 32.63 16.82 -19.87
C LYS A 406 31.34 16.05 -19.60
N ALA A 407 30.25 16.51 -20.20
CA ALA A 407 28.99 15.79 -20.26
C ALA A 407 28.47 15.78 -21.69
N ALA A 408 27.78 14.71 -22.06
CA ALA A 408 27.10 14.57 -23.34
C ALA A 408 25.81 13.77 -23.17
N VAL A 409 24.92 13.87 -24.15
CA VAL A 409 23.76 12.98 -24.28
C VAL A 409 23.98 12.03 -25.45
N ARG A 410 23.58 10.78 -25.25
CA ARG A 410 23.66 9.70 -26.24
C ARG A 410 22.35 8.95 -26.28
N ASP A 411 21.95 8.49 -27.47
CA ASP A 411 20.88 7.49 -27.57
C ASP A 411 21.48 6.10 -27.32
N LEU A 412 21.02 5.42 -26.28
CA LEU A 412 21.46 4.06 -25.96
C LEU A 412 20.90 3.04 -26.95
N ALA A 413 19.76 3.31 -27.57
CA ALA A 413 19.13 2.40 -28.54
C ALA A 413 19.83 2.42 -29.91
N ASP A 414 20.58 3.49 -30.22
CA ASP A 414 21.42 3.60 -31.41
C ASP A 414 22.92 3.59 -31.02
N PRO A 415 23.61 2.44 -31.11
CA PRO A 415 25.01 2.35 -30.68
C PRO A 415 25.96 3.16 -31.58
N GLY A 416 25.54 3.47 -32.81
CA GLY A 416 26.30 4.28 -33.78
C GLY A 416 26.11 5.78 -33.59
N SER A 417 25.14 6.21 -32.79
CA SER A 417 24.83 7.62 -32.59
C SER A 417 26.05 8.39 -32.07
N ALA A 418 26.28 9.59 -32.58
CA ALA A 418 27.27 10.49 -31.98
C ALA A 418 26.77 10.97 -30.61
N ALA A 419 27.69 11.14 -29.66
CA ALA A 419 27.35 11.82 -28.41
C ALA A 419 27.23 13.33 -28.69
N ARG A 420 26.13 13.93 -28.25
CA ARG A 420 25.92 15.38 -28.36
C ARG A 420 26.39 16.06 -27.08
N ALA A 421 27.42 16.87 -27.19
CA ALA A 421 28.01 17.57 -26.06
C ALA A 421 26.98 18.47 -25.33
N LEU A 422 27.11 18.53 -24.02
CA LEU A 422 26.39 19.42 -23.14
C LEU A 422 27.39 20.42 -22.55
N THR A 423 27.02 21.69 -22.54
CA THR A 423 27.76 22.72 -21.82
C THR A 423 27.55 22.52 -20.32
N LEU A 424 28.63 22.66 -19.55
CA LEU A 424 28.61 22.67 -18.10
C LEU A 424 28.85 24.11 -17.61
N THR A 425 27.84 24.70 -16.98
CA THR A 425 27.95 26.02 -16.32
C THR A 425 27.82 25.78 -14.83
N ASP A 426 28.90 25.95 -14.08
CA ASP A 426 28.99 25.56 -12.65
C ASP A 426 28.51 24.13 -12.38
N GLY A 427 28.79 23.21 -13.33
CA GLY A 427 28.37 21.81 -13.27
C GLY A 427 26.90 21.55 -13.65
N VAL A 428 26.13 22.58 -13.99
CA VAL A 428 24.76 22.43 -14.51
C VAL A 428 24.80 22.12 -16.00
N THR A 429 24.08 21.09 -16.44
CA THR A 429 24.00 20.70 -17.86
C THR A 429 23.09 21.62 -18.67
N SER A 430 23.54 22.06 -19.84
CA SER A 430 22.76 22.82 -20.81
C SER A 430 23.10 22.41 -22.26
N PRO A 431 22.13 22.33 -23.19
CA PRO A 431 20.67 22.42 -23.01
C PRO A 431 20.12 21.24 -22.16
N PRO A 432 18.85 21.28 -21.71
CA PRO A 432 18.26 20.16 -20.99
C PRO A 432 18.13 18.93 -21.92
N LEU A 433 18.12 17.73 -21.33
CA LEU A 433 18.08 16.47 -22.06
C LEU A 433 16.64 15.94 -22.07
N ALA A 434 16.17 15.37 -23.18
CA ALA A 434 14.89 14.66 -23.18
C ALA A 434 14.97 13.43 -22.25
N SER A 435 14.12 13.41 -21.23
CA SER A 435 14.08 12.36 -20.21
C SER A 435 13.36 11.11 -20.74
N PRO A 436 13.96 9.92 -20.64
CA PRO A 436 13.29 8.68 -21.02
C PRO A 436 12.11 8.35 -20.10
N VAL A 437 11.99 8.94 -18.90
CA VAL A 437 10.96 8.60 -17.89
C VAL A 437 9.54 8.87 -18.40
N GLN A 438 9.36 9.87 -19.26
CA GLN A 438 8.05 10.27 -19.79
C GLN A 438 7.65 9.50 -21.07
N GLN A 439 8.55 8.68 -21.63
CA GLN A 439 8.22 7.84 -22.77
C GLN A 439 7.22 6.74 -22.37
N GLN A 440 6.11 6.65 -23.12
CA GLN A 440 5.06 5.65 -22.92
C GLN A 440 5.55 4.23 -23.21
N SER A 441 5.03 3.25 -22.47
CA SER A 441 5.32 1.83 -22.67
C SER A 441 4.90 1.39 -24.08
N GLY A 442 5.85 0.89 -24.88
CA GLY A 442 5.61 0.34 -26.22
C GLY A 442 6.09 1.19 -27.41
N ALA A 443 6.48 2.45 -27.19
CA ALA A 443 6.94 3.37 -28.24
C ALA A 443 8.45 3.73 -28.13
N CYS A 444 9.24 2.85 -27.51
CA CYS A 444 10.66 3.12 -27.29
C CYS A 444 11.48 2.87 -28.57
N ALA A 445 11.61 3.93 -29.37
CA ALA A 445 12.51 3.98 -30.53
C ALA A 445 13.88 4.58 -30.18
N SER A 446 13.97 5.31 -29.07
CA SER A 446 15.18 5.95 -28.56
C SER A 446 15.21 5.91 -27.04
N TRP A 447 16.40 5.89 -26.45
CA TRP A 447 16.59 5.95 -25.01
C TRP A 447 17.80 6.82 -24.65
N ASN A 448 17.55 8.09 -24.31
CA ASN A 448 18.64 9.02 -23.99
C ASN A 448 19.31 8.69 -22.64
N VAL A 449 20.64 8.68 -22.64
CA VAL A 449 21.49 8.52 -21.46
C VAL A 449 22.46 9.69 -21.34
N LEU A 450 22.85 9.98 -20.10
CA LEU A 450 23.87 10.97 -19.76
C LEU A 450 25.24 10.28 -19.80
N GLU A 451 26.13 10.79 -20.65
CA GLU A 451 27.53 10.40 -20.73
C GLU A 451 28.36 11.39 -19.91
N LEU A 452 29.12 10.90 -18.93
CA LEU A 452 29.97 11.71 -18.05
C LEU A 452 31.42 11.32 -18.22
N THR A 453 32.28 12.32 -18.43
CA THR A 453 33.73 12.14 -18.49
C THR A 453 34.39 12.68 -17.23
N ASP A 454 35.24 11.86 -16.62
CA ASP A 454 36.05 12.16 -15.44
C ASP A 454 37.49 11.71 -15.71
N GLY A 455 38.38 12.66 -16.02
CA GLY A 455 39.71 12.36 -16.53
C GLY A 455 39.64 11.58 -17.85
N SER A 456 40.21 10.38 -17.87
CA SER A 456 40.15 9.45 -19.02
C SER A 456 38.92 8.54 -19.01
N ASP A 457 38.19 8.48 -17.90
CA ASP A 457 37.07 7.57 -17.74
C ASP A 457 35.78 8.16 -18.32
N THR A 458 35.01 7.33 -19.00
CA THR A 458 33.68 7.69 -19.51
C THR A 458 32.64 6.72 -18.96
N ARG A 459 31.53 7.26 -18.47
CA ARG A 459 30.46 6.49 -17.82
C ARG A 459 29.11 6.90 -18.37
N LEU A 460 28.21 5.94 -18.52
CA LEU A 460 26.82 6.19 -18.89
C LEU A 460 25.93 6.08 -17.66
N ALA A 461 25.03 7.05 -17.50
CA ALA A 461 24.01 7.06 -16.47
C ALA A 461 22.63 7.29 -17.11
N THR A 462 21.61 6.64 -16.58
CA THR A 462 20.25 6.71 -17.13
C THR A 462 19.25 7.22 -16.11
N ASP A 463 18.32 8.06 -16.59
CA ASP A 463 17.20 8.53 -15.79
C ASP A 463 16.12 7.44 -15.66
N LEU A 464 15.92 6.93 -14.45
CA LEU A 464 14.86 5.97 -14.12
C LEU A 464 13.77 6.58 -13.23
N GLY A 465 13.72 7.92 -13.09
CA GLY A 465 12.74 8.65 -12.30
C GLY A 465 13.19 9.00 -10.89
N GLU A 466 14.39 8.62 -10.49
CA GLU A 466 15.00 8.91 -9.18
C GLU A 466 15.86 10.19 -9.23
N LEU A 467 16.25 10.78 -8.10
CA LEU A 467 17.14 11.96 -8.13
C LEU A 467 18.56 11.64 -8.58
N VAL A 468 19.06 10.45 -8.27
CA VAL A 468 20.39 9.99 -8.70
C VAL A 468 20.19 9.06 -9.90
N PRO A 469 20.73 9.38 -11.08
CA PRO A 469 20.59 8.52 -12.25
C PRO A 469 21.35 7.21 -12.05
N ALA A 470 20.84 6.11 -12.61
CA ALA A 470 21.43 4.79 -12.45
C ALA A 470 22.63 4.62 -13.39
N ARG A 471 23.75 4.13 -12.86
CA ARG A 471 24.95 3.81 -13.64
C ARG A 471 24.69 2.60 -14.54
N LEU A 472 25.15 2.66 -15.79
CA LEU A 472 25.11 1.53 -16.73
C LEU A 472 26.49 0.88 -16.83
N THR A 473 26.53 -0.45 -16.72
CA THR A 473 27.75 -1.26 -16.84
C THR A 473 27.56 -2.43 -17.79
N THR A 474 28.66 -3.02 -18.27
CA THR A 474 28.65 -4.25 -19.05
C THR A 474 29.68 -5.25 -18.51
N GLY A 475 29.43 -6.54 -18.75
CA GLY A 475 30.37 -7.62 -18.46
C GLY A 475 29.94 -8.53 -17.31
N ARG A 476 30.83 -9.48 -16.97
CA ARG A 476 30.54 -10.52 -15.97
C ARG A 476 30.31 -9.88 -14.58
N PRO A 477 29.32 -10.35 -13.81
CA PRO A 477 29.13 -9.89 -12.43
C PRO A 477 30.41 -10.07 -11.60
N GLY A 478 30.76 -9.06 -10.80
CA GLY A 478 32.00 -8.98 -10.03
C GLY A 478 33.20 -8.42 -10.81
N SER A 479 33.09 -8.25 -12.13
CA SER A 479 34.12 -7.61 -12.97
C SER A 479 33.51 -6.70 -14.05
N ALA A 480 32.32 -6.17 -13.77
CA ALA A 480 31.60 -5.27 -14.65
C ALA A 480 32.39 -3.97 -14.86
N LYS A 481 32.32 -3.44 -16.08
CA LYS A 481 33.01 -2.22 -16.51
C LYS A 481 32.01 -1.17 -16.94
N ASP A 482 32.43 0.10 -16.88
CA ASP A 482 31.65 1.20 -17.46
C ASP A 482 31.42 0.97 -18.95
N VAL A 483 30.23 1.36 -19.43
CA VAL A 483 29.88 1.30 -20.85
C VAL A 483 30.70 2.34 -21.60
N SER A 484 31.88 1.93 -22.02
CA SER A 484 32.84 2.74 -22.78
C SER A 484 33.21 2.01 -24.08
N GLY A 485 33.45 2.78 -25.14
CA GLY A 485 33.77 2.23 -26.46
C GLY A 485 32.54 1.73 -27.24
N ALA A 486 32.76 1.34 -28.50
CA ALA A 486 31.69 0.97 -29.43
C ALA A 486 31.06 -0.41 -29.10
N GLU A 487 31.86 -1.38 -28.69
CA GLU A 487 31.40 -2.74 -28.37
C GLU A 487 30.42 -2.74 -27.19
N ALA A 488 30.78 -2.10 -26.07
CA ALA A 488 29.91 -2.01 -24.89
C ALA A 488 28.56 -1.33 -25.20
N ARG A 489 28.56 -0.33 -26.10
CA ARG A 489 27.35 0.35 -26.57
C ARG A 489 26.50 -0.57 -27.44
N ALA A 490 27.13 -1.31 -28.36
CA ALA A 490 26.44 -2.30 -29.19
C ALA A 490 25.83 -3.45 -28.38
N ASP A 491 26.47 -3.83 -27.28
CA ASP A 491 25.96 -4.82 -26.34
C ASP A 491 24.72 -4.35 -25.60
N TRP A 492 24.62 -3.05 -25.28
CA TRP A 492 23.49 -2.46 -24.58
C TRP A 492 22.28 -2.13 -25.46
N ALA A 493 22.52 -1.71 -26.71
CA ALA A 493 21.48 -1.13 -27.56
C ALA A 493 20.19 -1.97 -27.69
N PRO A 494 20.24 -3.30 -27.91
CA PRO A 494 19.03 -4.10 -28.04
C PRO A 494 18.18 -4.19 -26.76
N TYR A 495 18.72 -3.78 -25.63
CA TYR A 495 18.11 -3.88 -24.31
C TYR A 495 17.81 -2.52 -23.68
N ALA A 496 18.13 -1.42 -24.37
CA ALA A 496 17.94 -0.05 -23.85
C ALA A 496 16.50 0.18 -23.37
N CYS A 497 15.52 -0.22 -24.17
CA CYS A 497 14.10 -0.06 -23.85
C CYS A 497 13.62 -0.94 -22.69
N SER A 498 14.34 -2.02 -22.37
CA SER A 498 14.01 -2.86 -21.20
C SER A 498 14.23 -2.14 -19.87
N LEU A 499 15.03 -1.06 -19.85
CA LEU A 499 15.21 -0.19 -18.68
C LEU A 499 13.90 0.43 -18.18
N GLY A 500 12.88 0.53 -19.05
CA GLY A 500 11.53 0.94 -18.67
C GLY A 500 10.92 0.06 -17.57
N ALA A 501 11.30 -1.23 -17.50
CA ALA A 501 10.76 -2.18 -16.53
C ALA A 501 11.23 -1.96 -15.08
N VAL A 502 12.23 -1.10 -14.87
CA VAL A 502 12.86 -0.86 -13.56
C VAL A 502 12.77 0.62 -13.11
N ARG A 503 11.89 1.41 -13.73
CA ARG A 503 11.63 2.81 -13.34
C ARG A 503 11.05 2.92 -11.92
N GLY A 504 11.49 3.94 -11.18
CA GLY A 504 11.01 4.25 -9.83
C GLY A 504 11.26 3.15 -8.79
N GLN A 505 12.25 2.28 -9.02
CA GLN A 505 12.57 1.16 -8.11
C GLN A 505 13.78 1.45 -7.22
N GLY A 506 14.29 2.69 -7.21
CA GLY A 506 15.51 3.04 -6.47
C GLY A 506 16.77 2.33 -6.99
N VAL A 507 16.88 2.21 -8.30
CA VAL A 507 18.01 1.56 -8.98
C VAL A 507 19.27 2.42 -8.85
N ARG A 508 20.34 1.80 -8.36
CA ARG A 508 21.69 2.38 -8.26
C ARG A 508 22.48 2.13 -9.54
N SER A 509 22.41 0.91 -10.07
CA SER A 509 23.12 0.52 -11.28
C SER A 509 22.36 -0.56 -12.05
N VAL A 510 22.61 -0.64 -13.35
CA VAL A 510 22.14 -1.74 -14.19
C VAL A 510 23.31 -2.30 -14.97
N ASN A 511 23.56 -3.61 -14.84
CA ASN A 511 24.59 -4.31 -15.59
C ASN A 511 23.95 -5.12 -16.72
N ALA A 512 24.52 -5.07 -17.93
CA ALA A 512 24.19 -5.99 -19.02
C ALA A 512 25.33 -6.99 -19.21
N TRP A 513 25.04 -8.28 -19.02
CA TRP A 513 26.01 -9.35 -19.16
C TRP A 513 25.61 -10.32 -20.27
N ARG A 514 26.34 -10.32 -21.38
CA ARG A 514 26.25 -11.40 -22.38
C ARG A 514 26.87 -12.67 -21.80
N PHE A 515 26.03 -13.63 -21.43
CA PHE A 515 26.47 -14.85 -20.78
C PHE A 515 26.63 -16.04 -21.73
N ALA A 516 25.95 -16.01 -22.89
CA ALA A 516 26.09 -17.04 -23.92
C ALA A 516 25.76 -16.53 -25.34
N THR A 517 26.27 -17.24 -26.33
CA THR A 517 25.93 -17.12 -27.75
C THR A 517 25.55 -18.50 -28.26
N GLN A 518 24.39 -18.64 -28.89
CA GLN A 518 23.81 -19.95 -29.24
C GLN A 518 23.49 -20.02 -30.73
N PRO A 519 24.08 -20.96 -31.50
CA PRO A 519 23.67 -21.24 -32.87
C PRO A 519 22.20 -21.68 -32.94
N LEU A 520 21.45 -21.15 -33.90
CA LEU A 520 20.05 -21.53 -34.13
C LEU A 520 19.96 -22.81 -34.99
N PRO A 521 18.99 -23.70 -34.72
CA PRO A 521 18.91 -25.02 -35.36
C PRO A 521 18.55 -24.97 -36.86
N ASP A 522 18.06 -23.85 -37.38
CA ASP A 522 17.77 -23.65 -38.81
C ASP A 522 18.90 -22.95 -39.57
N SER A 523 20.09 -22.82 -38.95
CA SER A 523 21.26 -22.14 -39.53
C SER A 523 21.03 -20.66 -39.86
N SER A 524 20.02 -20.01 -39.28
CA SER A 524 19.77 -18.57 -39.44
C SER A 524 20.77 -17.66 -38.71
N GLY A 525 21.79 -18.24 -38.06
CA GLY A 525 22.87 -17.54 -37.37
C GLY A 525 22.92 -17.89 -35.88
N SER A 526 23.58 -17.03 -35.08
CA SER A 526 23.72 -17.21 -33.63
C SER A 526 22.95 -16.16 -32.85
N ALA A 527 22.07 -16.62 -31.96
CA ALA A 527 21.39 -15.76 -31.01
C ALA A 527 22.31 -15.39 -29.83
N ALA A 528 22.06 -14.24 -29.23
CA ALA A 528 22.75 -13.77 -28.04
C ALA A 528 21.84 -13.88 -26.80
N TRP A 529 22.42 -14.33 -25.71
CA TRP A 529 21.80 -14.37 -24.40
C TRP A 529 22.43 -13.33 -23.49
N VAL A 530 21.60 -12.43 -22.97
CA VAL A 530 22.03 -11.34 -22.09
C VAL A 530 21.21 -11.35 -20.82
N CYS A 531 21.89 -11.22 -19.68
CA CYS A 531 21.26 -10.99 -18.41
C CYS A 531 21.43 -9.52 -18.01
N THR A 532 20.33 -8.80 -17.86
CA THR A 532 20.34 -7.46 -17.28
C THR A 532 19.94 -7.52 -15.82
N ARG A 533 20.78 -6.98 -14.93
CA ARG A 533 20.52 -6.93 -13.49
C ARG A 533 20.53 -5.50 -13.00
N ALA A 534 19.40 -5.06 -12.45
CA ALA A 534 19.24 -3.76 -11.80
C ALA A 534 19.43 -3.91 -10.29
N GLU A 535 20.51 -3.34 -9.76
CA GLU A 535 20.78 -3.27 -8.33
C GLU A 535 20.19 -1.99 -7.75
N THR A 536 19.72 -2.05 -6.50
CA THR A 536 19.08 -0.91 -5.83
C THR A 536 19.94 -0.35 -4.70
N TRP A 537 19.66 0.89 -4.30
CA TRP A 537 20.32 1.51 -3.15
C TRP A 537 20.08 0.78 -1.82
N ARG A 538 18.91 0.15 -1.66
CA ARG A 538 18.55 -0.55 -0.42
C ARG A 538 19.13 -1.96 -0.30
N GLY A 539 19.82 -2.46 -1.33
CA GLY A 539 20.38 -3.82 -1.40
C GLY A 539 19.37 -4.95 -1.66
N GLY A 540 18.07 -4.68 -1.53
CA GLY A 540 16.96 -5.55 -1.94
C GLY A 540 16.07 -4.89 -3.01
N GLY A 541 15.18 -5.63 -3.63
CA GLY A 541 14.43 -5.25 -4.83
C GLY A 541 15.21 -5.38 -6.13
N ALA A 542 16.31 -6.15 -6.15
CA ALA A 542 17.08 -6.36 -7.38
C ALA A 542 16.21 -7.04 -8.43
N ARG A 543 16.26 -6.58 -9.68
CA ARG A 543 15.48 -7.14 -10.78
C ARG A 543 16.40 -7.69 -11.84
N VAL A 544 16.11 -8.90 -12.29
CA VAL A 544 16.91 -9.64 -13.26
C VAL A 544 16.02 -9.96 -14.46
N LEU A 545 16.51 -9.67 -15.67
CA LEU A 545 15.90 -10.12 -16.92
C LEU A 545 16.92 -10.93 -17.69
N ALA A 546 16.61 -12.18 -18.00
CA ALA A 546 17.32 -12.93 -19.02
C ALA A 546 16.62 -12.69 -20.36
N GLN A 547 17.38 -12.21 -21.33
CA GLN A 547 16.87 -11.73 -22.61
C GLN A 547 17.55 -12.49 -23.75
N PHE A 548 16.76 -12.86 -24.74
CA PHE A 548 17.16 -13.60 -25.93
C PHE A 548 17.04 -12.70 -27.15
N ARG A 549 18.13 -12.57 -27.90
CA ARG A 549 18.17 -11.77 -29.13
C ARG A 549 18.55 -12.64 -30.32
N THR A 550 17.69 -12.69 -31.33
CA THR A 550 17.97 -13.38 -32.59
C THR A 550 18.98 -12.59 -33.45
N PRO A 551 19.70 -13.26 -34.37
CA PRO A 551 20.50 -12.59 -35.39
C PRO A 551 19.69 -11.51 -36.12
N GLY A 552 20.28 -10.32 -36.31
CA GLY A 552 19.61 -9.19 -36.98
C GLY A 552 18.42 -8.59 -36.22
N GLY A 553 18.02 -9.14 -35.07
CA GLY A 553 16.92 -8.61 -34.26
C GLY A 553 17.27 -7.23 -33.67
N ALA A 554 16.36 -6.27 -33.78
CA ALA A 554 16.55 -4.93 -33.23
C ALA A 554 16.51 -4.90 -31.69
N GLN A 555 15.74 -5.79 -31.07
CA GLN A 555 15.53 -5.83 -29.62
C GLN A 555 15.69 -7.26 -29.07
N GLY A 556 16.06 -7.35 -27.80
CA GLY A 556 16.02 -8.61 -27.04
C GLY A 556 14.61 -8.90 -26.53
N ALA A 557 14.15 -10.14 -26.68
CA ALA A 557 12.92 -10.62 -26.06
C ALA A 557 13.20 -11.09 -24.62
N VAL A 558 12.37 -10.71 -23.66
CA VAL A 558 12.49 -11.19 -22.27
C VAL A 558 12.10 -12.67 -22.23
N ALA A 559 13.08 -13.55 -21.98
CA ALA A 559 12.89 -14.99 -21.86
C ALA A 559 12.51 -15.39 -20.43
N ALA A 560 13.11 -14.72 -19.45
CA ALA A 560 12.80 -14.91 -18.03
C ALA A 560 13.02 -13.62 -17.25
N LYS A 561 12.32 -13.50 -16.13
CA LYS A 561 12.46 -12.40 -15.17
C LYS A 561 12.53 -12.98 -13.77
N ALA A 562 13.27 -12.34 -12.88
CA ALA A 562 13.27 -12.67 -11.46
C ALA A 562 13.43 -11.40 -10.63
N GLN A 563 13.02 -11.47 -9.38
CA GLN A 563 13.21 -10.40 -8.40
C GLN A 563 13.81 -10.99 -7.13
N ASP A 564 14.71 -10.24 -6.49
CA ASP A 564 15.28 -10.60 -5.18
C ASP A 564 16.05 -11.93 -5.17
N VAL A 565 16.57 -12.34 -6.32
CA VAL A 565 17.46 -13.50 -6.49
C VAL A 565 18.93 -13.07 -6.62
N PRO A 566 19.92 -13.91 -6.27
CA PRO A 566 21.33 -13.59 -6.42
C PRO A 566 21.86 -13.78 -7.87
N ALA A 567 21.12 -14.49 -8.72
CA ALA A 567 21.50 -14.83 -10.09
C ALA A 567 21.87 -13.58 -10.93
N CYS A 568 22.84 -13.75 -11.82
CA CYS A 568 23.46 -12.66 -12.58
C CYS A 568 24.08 -11.54 -11.72
N GLY A 569 24.28 -11.77 -10.42
CA GLY A 569 24.86 -10.82 -9.48
C GLY A 569 26.24 -11.25 -9.02
N GLU A 570 26.95 -10.37 -8.31
CA GLU A 570 28.29 -10.69 -7.80
C GLU A 570 28.29 -11.87 -6.82
N ARG A 571 27.19 -12.05 -6.09
CA ARG A 571 27.00 -13.16 -5.13
C ARG A 571 26.77 -14.51 -5.81
N ASP A 572 26.17 -14.51 -6.99
CA ASP A 572 25.96 -15.71 -7.78
C ASP A 572 26.05 -15.37 -9.28
N PRO A 573 27.26 -15.38 -9.85
CA PRO A 573 27.52 -14.96 -11.23
C PRO A 573 27.17 -16.08 -12.21
N HIS A 574 25.99 -16.67 -12.03
CA HIS A 574 25.44 -17.78 -12.82
C HIS A 574 24.00 -17.49 -13.23
N VAL A 575 23.62 -18.04 -14.38
CA VAL A 575 22.27 -17.88 -14.94
C VAL A 575 21.98 -19.01 -15.91
N LEU A 576 20.73 -19.44 -15.93
CA LEU A 576 20.15 -20.35 -16.90
C LEU A 576 18.80 -19.81 -17.33
N ALA A 577 18.56 -19.71 -18.63
CA ALA A 577 17.28 -19.26 -19.17
C ALA A 577 16.95 -20.01 -20.46
N GLY A 578 15.67 -20.05 -20.81
CA GLY A 578 15.20 -20.65 -22.05
C GLY A 578 13.99 -19.93 -22.60
N VAL A 579 13.82 -20.03 -23.92
CA VAL A 579 12.75 -19.43 -24.68
C VAL A 579 12.20 -20.44 -25.68
N LEU A 580 10.90 -20.39 -25.91
CA LEU A 580 10.29 -21.10 -27.02
C LEU A 580 10.44 -20.23 -28.28
N TRP A 581 11.19 -20.72 -29.25
CA TRP A 581 11.51 -19.99 -30.47
C TRP A 581 10.99 -20.74 -31.70
N LYS A 582 10.48 -19.98 -32.68
CA LYS A 582 9.96 -20.51 -33.93
C LYS A 582 10.96 -20.26 -35.05
N SER A 583 11.38 -21.32 -35.73
CA SER A 583 12.24 -21.22 -36.90
C SER A 583 11.53 -20.57 -38.09
N GLN A 584 12.29 -20.12 -39.09
CA GLN A 584 11.71 -19.61 -40.33
C GLN A 584 10.86 -20.66 -41.06
N GLY A 585 11.25 -21.94 -40.97
CA GLY A 585 10.47 -23.08 -41.47
C GLY A 585 9.23 -23.42 -40.65
N GLY A 586 8.93 -22.68 -39.58
CA GLY A 586 7.71 -22.84 -38.79
C GLY A 586 7.77 -23.87 -37.66
N HIS A 587 8.94 -24.46 -37.40
CA HIS A 587 9.13 -25.45 -36.34
C HIS A 587 9.45 -24.78 -35.00
N TRP A 588 8.89 -25.29 -33.92
CA TRP A 588 9.12 -24.79 -32.57
C TRP A 588 10.26 -25.54 -31.89
N TYR A 589 11.11 -24.77 -31.21
CA TYR A 589 12.23 -25.29 -30.44
C TYR A 589 12.27 -24.61 -29.08
N LEU A 590 12.58 -25.39 -28.04
CA LEU A 590 13.15 -24.85 -26.81
C LEU A 590 14.61 -24.52 -27.08
N ILE A 591 14.97 -23.26 -26.93
CA ILE A 591 16.34 -22.77 -26.98
C ILE A 591 16.68 -22.33 -25.56
N ALA A 592 17.65 -22.98 -24.93
CA ALA A 592 18.08 -22.66 -23.58
C ALA A 592 19.61 -22.53 -23.48
N ALA A 593 20.06 -21.63 -22.63
CA ALA A 593 21.48 -21.41 -22.37
C ALA A 593 21.75 -21.13 -20.90
N GLY A 594 22.81 -21.74 -20.39
CA GLY A 594 23.51 -21.35 -19.18
C GLY A 594 24.75 -20.50 -19.47
N ASP A 595 25.29 -19.86 -18.45
CA ASP A 595 26.59 -19.21 -18.55
C ASP A 595 27.72 -20.22 -18.83
N ARG A 596 28.91 -19.72 -19.20
CA ARG A 596 30.06 -20.53 -19.61
C ARG A 596 30.53 -21.58 -18.60
N ASP A 597 30.20 -21.43 -17.32
CA ASP A 597 30.59 -22.38 -16.27
C ASP A 597 29.60 -23.56 -16.16
N THR A 598 28.50 -23.55 -16.93
CA THR A 598 27.51 -24.63 -17.04
C THR A 598 28.05 -25.78 -17.90
N ARG A 599 27.96 -27.00 -17.39
CA ARG A 599 28.47 -28.23 -18.01
C ARG A 599 27.40 -29.13 -18.61
N SER A 600 26.17 -29.04 -18.14
CA SER A 600 25.03 -29.71 -18.77
C SER A 600 23.77 -28.90 -18.54
N VAL A 601 22.84 -28.99 -19.48
CA VAL A 601 21.51 -28.39 -19.40
C VAL A 601 20.47 -29.47 -19.68
N GLU A 602 19.48 -29.55 -18.81
CA GLU A 602 18.36 -30.48 -18.88
C GLU A 602 17.05 -29.68 -18.88
N ALA A 603 16.13 -30.09 -19.74
CA ALA A 603 14.76 -29.63 -19.81
C ALA A 603 13.80 -30.79 -19.50
N THR A 604 12.82 -30.54 -18.65
CA THR A 604 11.77 -31.49 -18.28
C THR A 604 10.39 -30.83 -18.33
N GLY A 605 9.31 -31.63 -18.23
CA GLY A 605 7.93 -31.14 -18.30
C GLY A 605 7.35 -31.27 -19.71
N GLY A 606 6.78 -30.18 -20.25
CA GLY A 606 6.16 -30.18 -21.58
C GLY A 606 7.14 -30.29 -22.75
N ILE A 607 8.45 -30.18 -22.47
CA ILE A 607 9.53 -30.46 -23.42
C ILE A 607 10.61 -31.20 -22.63
N SER A 608 11.02 -32.37 -23.12
CA SER A 608 12.12 -33.14 -22.55
C SER A 608 13.35 -33.09 -23.45
N GLY A 609 14.52 -32.83 -22.88
CA GLY A 609 15.78 -32.89 -23.60
C GLY A 609 16.97 -32.59 -22.71
N SER A 610 18.15 -33.08 -23.07
CA SER A 610 19.38 -32.81 -22.34
C SER A 610 20.53 -32.61 -23.31
N ALA A 611 21.49 -31.77 -22.93
CA ALA A 611 22.70 -31.54 -23.70
C ALA A 611 23.91 -31.40 -22.76
N ASP A 612 25.03 -31.96 -23.20
CA ASP A 612 26.34 -31.66 -22.64
C ASP A 612 26.78 -30.26 -23.09
N GLY A 613 27.32 -29.49 -22.16
CA GLY A 613 27.66 -28.07 -22.33
C GLY A 613 26.63 -27.11 -21.75
N ASN A 614 26.77 -25.84 -22.09
CA ASN A 614 25.94 -24.76 -21.57
C ASN A 614 24.76 -24.39 -22.49
N LEU A 615 24.53 -25.13 -23.58
CA LEU A 615 23.50 -24.84 -24.57
C LEU A 615 22.61 -26.07 -24.79
N LEU A 616 21.29 -25.85 -24.83
CA LEU A 616 20.30 -26.88 -25.14
C LEU A 616 19.38 -26.38 -26.26
N THR A 617 19.17 -27.24 -27.24
CA THR A 617 18.14 -27.08 -28.28
C THR A 617 17.31 -28.36 -28.31
N ALA A 618 16.02 -28.25 -28.02
CA ALA A 618 15.09 -29.38 -28.07
C ALA A 618 13.87 -29.04 -28.93
N LYS A 619 13.35 -30.01 -29.69
CA LYS A 619 12.11 -29.82 -30.45
C LYS A 619 10.95 -29.67 -29.46
N GLY A 620 10.02 -28.77 -29.75
CA GLY A 620 8.83 -28.54 -28.95
C GLY A 620 7.63 -28.17 -29.80
N GLU A 621 6.55 -27.82 -29.13
CA GLU A 621 5.31 -27.35 -29.74
C GLU A 621 4.95 -25.96 -29.23
N GLN A 622 4.07 -25.27 -29.94
CA GLN A 622 3.62 -23.94 -29.55
C GLN A 622 2.99 -23.96 -28.15
N GLY A 623 3.46 -23.08 -27.26
CA GLY A 623 2.92 -22.94 -25.91
C GLY A 623 3.42 -24.00 -24.91
N ALA A 624 4.27 -24.93 -25.33
CA ALA A 624 4.90 -25.88 -24.42
C ALA A 624 5.81 -25.16 -23.41
N GLN A 625 5.76 -25.62 -22.15
CA GLN A 625 6.56 -25.08 -21.04
C GLN A 625 7.56 -26.14 -20.57
N ALA A 626 8.76 -25.70 -20.23
CA ALA A 626 9.83 -26.56 -19.76
C ALA A 626 10.40 -26.06 -18.43
N GLU A 627 10.77 -27.00 -17.57
CA GLU A 627 11.61 -26.73 -16.42
C GLU A 627 13.07 -26.93 -16.78
N LEU A 628 13.92 -25.96 -16.45
CA LEU A 628 15.33 -26.02 -16.77
C LEU A 628 16.15 -26.30 -15.53
N LYS A 629 17.11 -27.21 -15.68
CA LYS A 629 18.15 -27.50 -14.70
C LYS A 629 19.51 -27.49 -15.39
N GLY A 630 20.47 -26.80 -14.79
CA GLY A 630 21.86 -26.78 -15.24
C GLY A 630 22.78 -27.36 -14.17
N THR A 631 23.84 -28.05 -14.58
CA THR A 631 24.91 -28.49 -13.66
C THR A 631 26.17 -27.71 -13.95
N LEU A 632 26.75 -27.06 -12.95
CA LEU A 632 27.99 -26.29 -13.07
C LEU A 632 29.24 -27.18 -13.03
N GLY A 633 30.40 -26.63 -13.41
CA GLY A 633 31.69 -27.33 -13.37
C GLY A 633 32.10 -27.87 -12.00
N ASN A 634 31.55 -27.33 -10.91
CA ASN A 634 31.78 -27.80 -9.54
C ASN A 634 30.70 -28.79 -9.05
N GLY A 635 29.81 -29.26 -9.93
CA GLY A 635 28.71 -30.18 -9.59
C GLY A 635 27.47 -29.51 -8.99
N ARG A 636 27.52 -28.20 -8.67
CA ARG A 636 26.35 -27.48 -8.15
C ARG A 636 25.27 -27.38 -9.23
N SER A 637 24.03 -27.70 -8.87
CA SER A 637 22.87 -27.49 -9.75
C SER A 637 22.35 -26.06 -9.66
N ILE A 638 21.91 -25.51 -10.80
CA ILE A 638 21.18 -24.25 -10.91
C ILE A 638 19.85 -24.49 -11.64
N SER A 639 18.80 -23.75 -11.28
CA SER A 639 17.52 -23.79 -11.97
C SER A 639 17.43 -22.70 -13.04
N GLY A 640 16.51 -22.86 -13.99
CA GLY A 640 16.10 -21.76 -14.87
C GLY A 640 15.62 -20.55 -14.06
N LEU A 641 15.94 -19.35 -14.53
CA LEU A 641 15.49 -18.08 -13.95
C LEU A 641 13.95 -17.99 -14.01
N ARG A 642 13.29 -17.58 -12.91
CA ARG A 642 11.82 -17.50 -12.80
C ARG A 642 11.35 -16.37 -11.87
#